data_AF-A0A6L6QJC8-F1
#
_entry.id   AF-A0A6L6QJC8-F1
#
_cell.length_a   1.000
_cell.length_b   1.000
_cell.length_c   1.000
_cell.angle_alpha   90.00
_cell.angle_beta   90.00
_cell.angle_gamma   90.00
#
_symmetry.space_group_name_H-M   'P 1'
#
loop_
_entity.id
_entity.type
_entity.pdbx_description
1 polymer ?
#
loop_
_entity_poly.entity_id
_entity_poly.type
_entity_poly.pdbx_seq_one_letter_code
_entity_poly.pdbx_strand_id
1 'polypeptide(L)'
;MRLPSAPRAFWLLARLRLLRVLNIAGALRISKGWPGPSRQATPGKKNARWIVTGILAAFMLFAFISTASNSLLNMQCRLPTGSHCTAIFEARSHLHAAPFHPVLIQALSMQACLLFCIAFLLPLGSRELAQADWDLEWLVTLPLQRRTLLLARIAERSVANPSGILALWPLYMTVAWYSGHEWRSPLLGAACTLALLACAATVRTVADTGLRLRLAPSQLRNLQAIASVTSMPLMYLAMSFAMPTATLTLGWAAHFPSWTLWTPPGLALQALNAREAWQGLGFGLLLAAQTALLLWLGLRLLQSLLAGGVVATGARETGRSLGAGARPTFTGWAIGTPLQRRELRLLSGDRNFLVQSLLIPLIIFGSQLVLNGQMENMGQFIRDPSLLSSIAFGLGAYVLMLSAFQTINTEGHALWMLYTYPKDMGNMLAEKAQLWSALALAYPLAVFGLGLWFGAPADFRLLLQMLQVVAGIPVFAAIAVALGVWACDPLAQDVRARVRPTFAYAYLLLSSLYTFALNTSDWHVRLTAIMLLAFLALALWQRARDALPYLLDPTASPPPRVSAADGILAAILFFLLQMLVTGTLALSGQPVTLSTITFAFAFAGAVVYALARLLYWHNGASGVPRLWHGPWSEAWRSALGWGALMACPALAAGLLWMATLRHQGIMPNAPPLAAMVWLAPMSVLAAPLFEEFIFRGQLFGGMRRSLSAMPAIAASAALFAVVHPPLAMAPVFVLGLCTAYAAERSKSLLAPMLAHALYNAGMLAMQ
;
A
#
# COMPACT_ATOMS: atom_id res chain seq x y z
N MET A 1 44.68 -21.93 -12.66
CA MET A 1 43.97 -20.88 -11.89
C MET A 1 43.83 -21.32 -10.45
N ARG A 2 44.22 -20.51 -9.46
CA ARG A 2 43.99 -20.85 -8.03
C ARG A 2 42.49 -20.79 -7.74
N LEU A 3 41.93 -21.85 -7.18
CA LEU A 3 40.52 -21.87 -6.76
C LEU A 3 40.28 -20.76 -5.72
N PRO A 4 39.14 -20.05 -5.77
CA PRO A 4 38.83 -19.05 -4.77
C PRO A 4 38.73 -19.70 -3.40
N SER A 5 39.34 -19.09 -2.39
CA SER A 5 39.20 -19.53 -1.01
C SER A 5 37.73 -19.50 -0.58
N ALA A 6 37.33 -20.43 0.30
CA ALA A 6 35.98 -20.48 0.85
C ALA A 6 35.43 -19.09 1.26
N PRO A 7 36.13 -18.27 2.09
CA PRO A 7 35.65 -16.93 2.48
C PRO A 7 35.39 -15.99 1.29
N ARG A 8 36.21 -16.09 0.23
CA ARG A 8 36.02 -15.28 -0.98
C ARG A 8 34.77 -15.71 -1.74
N ALA A 9 34.49 -17.02 -1.80
CA ALA A 9 33.26 -17.55 -2.39
C ALA A 9 32.01 -17.15 -1.59
N PHE A 10 32.06 -17.25 -0.25
CA PHE A 10 31.01 -16.77 0.66
C PHE A 10 30.67 -15.30 0.38
N TRP A 11 31.69 -14.44 0.40
CA TRP A 11 31.51 -13.01 0.20
C TRP A 11 30.97 -12.68 -1.20
N LEU A 12 31.46 -13.34 -2.26
CA LEU A 12 30.98 -13.10 -3.62
C LEU A 12 29.50 -13.46 -3.79
N LEU A 13 29.07 -14.62 -3.28
CA LEU A 13 27.68 -15.06 -3.37
C LEU A 13 26.74 -14.17 -2.53
N ALA A 14 27.13 -13.87 -1.29
CA ALA A 14 26.39 -12.95 -0.44
C ALA A 14 26.30 -11.56 -1.06
N ARG A 15 27.41 -11.03 -1.61
CA ARG A 15 27.45 -9.74 -2.31
C ARG A 15 26.54 -9.73 -3.53
N LEU A 16 26.58 -10.77 -4.38
CA LEU A 16 25.72 -10.86 -5.55
C LEU A 16 24.23 -10.81 -5.16
N ARG A 17 23.83 -11.55 -4.11
CA ARG A 17 22.45 -11.51 -3.63
C ARG A 17 22.08 -10.18 -2.98
N LEU A 18 22.95 -9.63 -2.14
CA LEU A 18 22.72 -8.32 -1.52
C LEU A 18 22.58 -7.22 -2.58
N LEU A 19 23.42 -7.23 -3.60
CA LEU A 19 23.28 -6.33 -4.74
C LEU A 19 21.98 -6.56 -5.50
N ARG A 20 21.53 -7.81 -5.67
CA ARG A 20 20.23 -8.13 -6.28
C ARG A 20 19.08 -7.56 -5.44
N VAL A 21 19.12 -7.73 -4.12
CA VAL A 21 18.11 -7.19 -3.19
C VAL A 21 18.11 -5.66 -3.22
N LEU A 22 19.29 -5.02 -3.21
CA LEU A 22 19.43 -3.57 -3.31
C LEU A 22 18.91 -3.04 -4.66
N ASN A 23 19.21 -3.75 -5.76
CA ASN A 23 18.72 -3.42 -7.10
C ASN A 23 17.19 -3.57 -7.20
N ILE A 24 16.61 -4.63 -6.60
CA ILE A 24 15.15 -4.82 -6.52
C ILE A 24 14.51 -3.72 -5.67
N ALA A 25 15.14 -3.35 -4.56
CA ALA A 25 14.70 -2.25 -3.72
C ALA A 25 14.88 -0.87 -4.41
N GLY A 26 15.51 -0.80 -5.59
CA GLY A 26 15.78 0.47 -6.27
C GLY A 26 16.71 1.40 -5.47
N ALA A 27 17.41 0.87 -4.46
CA ALA A 27 18.27 1.59 -3.55
C ALA A 27 19.71 1.55 -4.06
N LEU A 28 20.30 2.74 -4.23
CA LEU A 28 21.73 2.98 -4.49
C LEU A 28 22.28 2.40 -5.81
N ARG A 29 21.95 3.05 -6.93
CA ARG A 29 22.92 3.17 -8.05
C ARG A 29 23.65 4.51 -7.94
N ILE A 30 24.67 4.57 -7.10
CA ILE A 30 25.76 5.56 -7.27
C ILE A 30 26.73 4.95 -8.28
N SER A 31 26.32 4.89 -9.54
CA SER A 31 27.27 4.64 -10.62
C SER A 31 27.90 5.98 -10.96
N LYS A 32 29.10 6.25 -10.44
CA LYS A 32 30.06 7.08 -11.17
C LYS A 32 30.45 6.25 -12.39
N GLY A 33 29.74 6.46 -13.50
CA GLY A 33 30.10 5.84 -14.77
C GLY A 33 31.55 6.21 -15.10
N TRP A 34 32.39 5.20 -15.29
CA TRP A 34 33.69 5.39 -15.91
C TRP A 34 33.48 5.95 -17.32
N PRO A 35 34.18 7.03 -17.72
CA PRO A 35 33.98 7.65 -19.03
C PRO A 35 34.65 6.80 -20.11
N GLY A 36 33.99 5.71 -20.50
CA GLY A 36 34.32 4.96 -21.72
C GLY A 36 33.44 5.43 -22.88
N PRO A 37 33.93 5.39 -24.13
CA PRO A 37 33.17 5.78 -25.31
C PRO A 37 32.17 4.66 -25.68
N SER A 38 31.13 4.46 -24.86
CA SER A 38 29.98 3.64 -25.24
C SER A 38 28.84 4.56 -25.67
N ARG A 39 28.21 4.25 -26.81
CA ARG A 39 26.99 4.87 -27.37
C ARG A 39 26.15 5.58 -26.31
N GLN A 40 25.79 6.84 -26.56
CA GLN A 40 24.79 7.56 -25.76
C GLN A 40 23.49 6.76 -25.77
N ALA A 41 23.27 5.96 -24.73
CA ALA A 41 21.96 5.45 -24.42
C ALA A 41 21.08 6.67 -24.11
N THR A 42 19.91 6.75 -24.73
CA THR A 42 18.83 7.67 -24.32
C THR A 42 18.76 7.70 -22.81
N PRO A 43 18.72 8.89 -22.16
CA PRO A 43 18.89 9.00 -20.72
C PRO A 43 17.83 8.18 -20.01
N GLY A 44 18.21 6.99 -19.55
CA GLY A 44 17.35 6.16 -18.73
C GLY A 44 16.94 6.97 -17.51
N LYS A 45 15.63 7.01 -17.23
CA LYS A 45 15.03 7.76 -16.10
C LYS A 45 15.92 7.67 -14.86
N LYS A 46 16.70 8.72 -14.57
CA LYS A 46 17.49 8.86 -13.34
C LYS A 46 16.50 9.09 -12.21
N ASN A 47 15.89 8.01 -11.73
CA ASN A 47 14.85 8.13 -10.75
C ASN A 47 15.45 8.36 -9.36
N ALA A 48 14.95 9.36 -8.64
CA ALA A 48 15.18 9.58 -7.20
C ALA A 48 14.55 8.46 -6.31
N ARG A 49 14.44 7.24 -6.84
CA ARG A 49 13.82 6.06 -6.21
C ARG A 49 14.51 5.66 -4.90
N TRP A 50 15.80 5.95 -4.77
CA TRP A 50 16.56 5.61 -3.56
C TRP A 50 16.09 6.42 -2.33
N ILE A 51 15.66 7.67 -2.52
CA ILE A 51 15.15 8.53 -1.43
C ILE A 51 13.83 7.99 -0.93
N VAL A 52 12.89 7.72 -1.84
CA VAL A 52 11.57 7.18 -1.49
C VAL A 52 11.69 5.82 -0.81
N THR A 53 12.56 4.95 -1.32
CA THR A 53 12.81 3.63 -0.71
C THR A 53 13.45 3.76 0.67
N GLY A 54 14.40 4.69 0.83
CA GLY A 54 15.03 4.97 2.12
C GLY A 54 14.04 5.46 3.18
N ILE A 55 13.18 6.42 2.81
CA ILE A 55 12.12 6.95 3.70
C ILE A 55 11.14 5.83 4.06
N LEU A 56 10.70 5.04 3.08
CA LEU A 56 9.79 3.92 3.34
C LEU A 56 10.41 2.88 4.27
N ALA A 57 11.68 2.51 4.05
CA ALA A 57 12.40 1.57 4.90
C ALA A 57 12.55 2.09 6.33
N ALA A 58 12.84 3.39 6.51
CA ALA A 58 12.90 4.02 7.82
C ALA A 58 11.54 4.04 8.52
N PHE A 59 10.47 4.38 7.80
CA PHE A 59 9.10 4.36 8.33
C PHE A 59 8.65 2.94 8.72
N MET A 60 8.95 1.94 7.87
CA MET A 60 8.69 0.54 8.19
C MET A 60 9.45 0.13 9.46
N LEU A 61 10.75 0.40 9.52
CA LEU A 61 11.56 0.07 10.70
C LEU A 61 11.00 0.72 11.98
N PHE A 62 10.63 2.00 11.91
CA PHE A 62 9.97 2.70 13.00
C PHE A 62 8.65 2.04 13.42
N ALA A 63 7.80 1.68 12.46
CA ALA A 63 6.52 1.02 12.71
C ALA A 63 6.70 -0.35 13.39
N PHE A 64 7.66 -1.16 12.94
CA PHE A 64 7.96 -2.46 13.56
C PHE A 64 8.55 -2.31 14.97
N ILE A 65 9.45 -1.34 15.21
CA ILE A 65 9.99 -1.05 16.56
C ILE A 65 8.87 -0.58 17.48
N SER A 66 7.99 0.32 17.00
CA SER A 66 6.82 0.77 17.76
C SER A 66 5.88 -0.38 18.10
N THR A 67 5.62 -1.27 17.14
CA THR A 67 4.77 -2.46 17.32
C THR A 67 5.39 -3.42 18.36
N ALA A 68 6.70 -3.66 18.30
CA ALA A 68 7.41 -4.50 19.27
C ALA A 68 7.39 -3.89 20.68
N SER A 69 7.61 -2.57 20.79
CA SER A 69 7.50 -1.84 22.06
C SER A 69 6.10 -1.91 22.65
N ASN A 70 5.06 -1.66 21.85
CA ASN A 70 3.67 -1.76 22.30
C ASN A 70 3.31 -3.20 22.70
N SER A 71 3.83 -4.21 21.99
CA SER A 71 3.62 -5.63 22.36
C SER A 71 4.12 -5.93 23.76
N LEU A 72 5.36 -5.54 24.06
CA LEU A 72 5.98 -5.76 25.36
C LEU A 72 5.23 -5.00 26.47
N LEU A 73 4.87 -3.75 26.23
CA LEU A 73 4.16 -2.90 27.21
C LEU A 73 2.75 -3.44 27.50
N ASN A 74 2.02 -3.89 26.47
CA ASN A 74 0.70 -4.50 26.66
C ASN A 74 0.79 -5.80 27.44
N MET A 75 1.77 -6.67 27.12
CA MET A 75 1.99 -7.92 27.86
C MET A 75 2.32 -7.64 29.33
N GLN A 76 3.20 -6.67 29.62
CA GLN A 76 3.56 -6.31 30.99
C GLN A 76 2.32 -5.92 31.82
N CYS A 77 1.42 -5.14 31.24
CA CYS A 77 0.27 -4.59 31.96
C CYS A 77 -0.94 -5.50 32.06
N ARG A 78 -1.07 -6.49 31.17
CA ARG A 78 -2.28 -7.33 31.08
C ARG A 78 -2.07 -8.78 31.49
N LEU A 79 -0.83 -9.26 31.46
CA LEU A 79 -0.53 -10.59 32.00
C LEU A 79 -0.46 -10.53 33.53
N PRO A 80 -0.67 -11.66 34.23
CA PRO A 80 -0.55 -11.75 35.68
C PRO A 80 0.94 -11.68 36.10
N THR A 81 1.52 -10.50 35.95
CA THR A 81 2.91 -10.15 36.31
C THR A 81 3.00 -9.46 37.67
N GLY A 82 1.86 -9.15 38.30
CA GLY A 82 1.75 -8.38 39.54
C GLY A 82 1.79 -6.86 39.35
N SER A 83 2.00 -6.34 38.13
CA SER A 83 1.92 -4.91 37.85
C SER A 83 0.52 -4.50 37.40
N HIS A 84 -0.22 -3.82 38.27
CA HIS A 84 -1.46 -3.13 37.88
C HIS A 84 -1.10 -1.81 37.18
N CYS A 85 -0.75 -1.85 35.88
CA CYS A 85 -0.53 -0.61 35.14
C CYS A 85 -1.86 0.12 34.98
N THR A 86 -1.93 1.37 35.44
CA THR A 86 -3.02 2.28 35.08
C THR A 86 -2.66 3.10 33.83
N ALA A 87 -1.36 3.34 33.61
CA ALA A 87 -0.83 4.04 32.44
C ALA A 87 0.40 3.34 31.81
N ILE A 88 0.59 3.52 30.50
CA ILE A 88 1.74 2.95 29.75
C ILE A 88 3.10 3.43 30.29
N PHE A 89 3.16 4.64 30.86
CA PHE A 89 4.38 5.19 31.43
C PHE A 89 4.89 4.38 32.64
N GLU A 90 3.98 3.89 33.49
CA GLU A 90 4.29 3.05 34.65
C GLU A 90 4.88 1.70 34.22
N ALA A 91 4.40 1.15 33.10
CA ALA A 91 4.92 -0.08 32.53
C ALA A 91 6.41 0.04 32.13
N ARG A 92 6.80 1.21 31.58
CA ARG A 92 8.17 1.45 31.13
C ARG A 92 9.14 1.48 32.30
N SER A 93 8.79 2.17 33.39
CA SER A 93 9.66 2.24 34.57
C SER A 93 9.84 0.88 35.24
N HIS A 94 8.77 0.08 35.34
CA HIS A 94 8.82 -1.27 35.91
C HIS A 94 9.74 -2.21 35.13
N LEU A 95 9.67 -2.18 33.78
CA LEU A 95 10.52 -3.01 32.92
C LEU A 95 12.01 -2.67 33.04
N HIS A 96 12.35 -1.39 33.22
CA HIS A 96 13.74 -0.99 33.42
C HIS A 96 14.27 -1.37 34.82
N ALA A 97 13.39 -1.33 35.84
CA ALA A 97 13.78 -1.52 37.23
C ALA A 97 14.10 -2.98 37.61
N ALA A 98 13.39 -3.96 37.06
CA ALA A 98 13.50 -5.38 37.46
C ALA A 98 13.69 -6.32 36.26
N PRO A 99 14.25 -7.54 36.43
CA PRO A 99 14.22 -8.55 35.38
C PRO A 99 12.76 -8.91 35.04
N PHE A 100 12.51 -9.28 33.78
CA PHE A 100 11.16 -9.60 33.35
C PHE A 100 10.56 -10.76 34.14
N HIS A 101 9.30 -10.62 34.53
CA HIS A 101 8.55 -11.66 35.24
C HIS A 101 8.53 -12.98 34.42
N PRO A 102 8.55 -14.17 35.04
CA PRO A 102 8.57 -15.46 34.33
C PRO A 102 7.44 -15.63 33.31
N VAL A 103 6.24 -15.16 33.63
CA VAL A 103 5.08 -15.19 32.71
C VAL A 103 5.30 -14.27 31.50
N LEU A 104 5.94 -13.12 31.69
CA LEU A 104 6.25 -12.19 30.61
C LEU A 104 7.28 -12.78 29.65
N ILE A 105 8.37 -13.39 30.15
CA ILE A 105 9.39 -13.98 29.27
C ILE A 105 8.85 -15.21 28.52
N GLN A 106 7.91 -15.97 29.10
CA GLN A 106 7.19 -17.04 28.41
C GLN A 106 6.30 -16.51 27.28
N ALA A 107 5.53 -15.44 27.55
CA ALA A 107 4.73 -14.77 26.54
C ALA A 107 5.58 -14.20 25.40
N LEU A 108 6.72 -13.58 25.71
CA LEU A 108 7.69 -13.12 24.72
C LEU A 108 8.30 -14.29 23.93
N SER A 109 8.51 -15.45 24.56
CA SER A 109 8.96 -16.65 23.85
C SER A 109 7.94 -17.11 22.82
N MET A 110 6.64 -17.02 23.10
CA MET A 110 5.59 -17.28 22.11
C MET A 110 5.72 -16.34 20.92
N GLN A 111 5.77 -15.02 21.16
CA GLN A 111 5.89 -14.03 20.10
C GLN A 111 7.17 -14.23 19.27
N ALA A 112 8.30 -14.48 19.92
CA ALA A 112 9.58 -14.76 19.25
C ALA A 112 9.53 -16.04 18.39
N CYS A 113 8.91 -17.12 18.88
CA CYS A 113 8.71 -18.34 18.10
C CYS A 113 7.82 -18.10 16.87
N LEU A 114 6.74 -17.32 17.00
CA LEU A 114 5.87 -16.96 15.87
C LEU A 114 6.64 -16.16 14.81
N LEU A 115 7.40 -15.14 15.22
CA LEU A 115 8.22 -14.33 14.32
C LEU A 115 9.35 -15.15 13.68
N PHE A 116 9.91 -16.12 14.41
CA PHE A 116 10.89 -17.06 13.88
C PHE A 116 10.29 -17.98 12.79
N CYS A 117 9.08 -18.49 13.00
CA CYS A 117 8.33 -19.24 11.99
C CYS A 117 8.10 -18.39 10.72
N ILE A 118 7.68 -17.14 10.89
CA ILE A 118 7.47 -16.20 9.77
C ILE A 118 8.78 -15.97 8.98
N ALA A 119 9.92 -15.90 9.68
CA ALA A 119 11.22 -15.64 9.06
C ALA A 119 11.64 -16.68 8.00
N PHE A 120 11.10 -17.91 8.03
CA PHE A 120 11.31 -18.90 6.96
C PHE A 120 10.05 -19.25 6.17
N LEU A 121 8.85 -19.19 6.75
CA LEU A 121 7.59 -19.50 6.05
C LEU A 121 7.23 -18.43 5.00
N LEU A 122 7.36 -17.15 5.32
CA LEU A 122 7.02 -16.07 4.39
C LEU A 122 7.95 -16.06 3.15
N PRO A 123 9.28 -16.24 3.28
CA PRO A 123 10.15 -16.42 2.13
C PRO A 123 9.94 -17.73 1.34
N LEU A 124 9.32 -18.75 1.95
CA LEU A 124 8.97 -20.02 1.33
C LEU A 124 7.65 -19.90 0.53
N GLY A 125 6.63 -19.26 1.10
CA GLY A 125 5.33 -19.01 0.44
C GLY A 125 5.41 -17.95 -0.66
N SER A 126 6.22 -16.91 -0.48
CA SER A 126 6.36 -15.86 -1.49
C SER A 126 7.12 -16.30 -2.75
N ARG A 127 8.01 -17.30 -2.68
CA ARG A 127 8.82 -17.76 -3.83
C ARG A 127 8.06 -18.82 -4.60
N GLU A 128 8.07 -18.73 -5.93
CA GLU A 128 7.66 -19.84 -6.79
C GLU A 128 8.62 -21.02 -6.56
N LEU A 129 8.27 -21.89 -5.61
CA LEU A 129 8.99 -23.13 -5.33
C LEU A 129 9.07 -24.02 -6.58
N ALA A 130 8.13 -23.84 -7.51
CA ALA A 130 8.06 -24.53 -8.79
C ALA A 130 8.83 -23.87 -9.95
N GLN A 131 9.24 -22.59 -9.84
CA GLN A 131 10.13 -22.01 -10.86
C GLN A 131 11.52 -22.62 -10.74
N ALA A 132 12.11 -22.98 -11.87
CA ALA A 132 13.47 -23.48 -11.95
C ALA A 132 14.44 -22.39 -11.47
N ASP A 133 14.85 -22.46 -10.20
CA ASP A 133 15.93 -21.64 -9.67
C ASP A 133 17.20 -22.31 -10.19
N TRP A 134 17.66 -21.89 -11.38
CA TRP A 134 18.91 -22.35 -12.01
C TRP A 134 20.11 -22.17 -11.07
N ASP A 135 19.96 -21.39 -9.99
CA ASP A 135 20.95 -21.13 -8.95
C ASP A 135 21.63 -22.41 -8.42
N LEU A 136 20.95 -23.53 -8.14
CA LEU A 136 21.64 -24.71 -7.57
C LEU A 136 22.41 -25.54 -8.62
N GLU A 137 21.82 -25.74 -9.79
CA GLU A 137 22.46 -26.41 -10.94
C GLU A 137 23.67 -25.60 -11.41
N TRP A 138 23.53 -24.28 -11.51
CA TRP A 138 24.62 -23.36 -11.82
C TRP A 138 25.70 -23.34 -10.73
N LEU A 139 25.34 -23.25 -9.45
CA LEU A 139 26.32 -23.24 -8.34
C LEU A 139 27.19 -24.50 -8.32
N VAL A 140 26.65 -25.65 -8.71
CA VAL A 140 27.39 -26.92 -8.78
C VAL A 140 28.35 -26.98 -9.97
N THR A 141 28.20 -26.11 -10.98
CA THR A 141 29.20 -25.95 -12.04
C THR A 141 30.45 -25.18 -11.59
N LEU A 142 30.38 -24.48 -10.44
CA LEU A 142 31.55 -23.79 -9.89
C LEU A 142 32.58 -24.82 -9.37
N PRO A 143 33.88 -24.57 -9.55
CA PRO A 143 34.94 -25.49 -9.12
C PRO A 143 35.20 -25.39 -7.61
N LEU A 144 34.15 -25.60 -6.80
CA LEU A 144 34.15 -25.52 -5.35
C LEU A 144 33.61 -26.82 -4.76
N GLN A 145 34.11 -27.19 -3.58
CA GLN A 145 33.57 -28.34 -2.86
C GLN A 145 32.10 -28.11 -2.52
N ARG A 146 31.28 -29.16 -2.68
CA ARG A 146 29.83 -29.14 -2.39
C ARG A 146 29.52 -28.61 -0.98
N ARG A 147 30.34 -28.97 0.02
CA ARG A 147 30.19 -28.49 1.40
C ARG A 147 30.31 -26.96 1.50
N THR A 148 31.30 -26.39 0.83
CA THR A 148 31.55 -24.94 0.78
C THR A 148 30.41 -24.21 0.08
N LEU A 149 29.89 -24.77 -1.02
CA LEU A 149 28.75 -24.20 -1.75
C LEU A 149 27.46 -24.17 -0.91
N LEU A 150 27.16 -25.27 -0.21
CA LEU A 150 25.98 -25.36 0.64
C LEU A 150 26.06 -24.40 1.83
N LEU A 151 27.23 -24.34 2.50
CA LEU A 151 27.46 -23.37 3.56
C LEU A 151 27.33 -21.94 3.02
N ALA A 152 27.87 -21.65 1.83
CA ALA A 152 27.78 -20.31 1.24
C ALA A 152 26.36 -19.89 0.93
N ARG A 153 25.52 -20.84 0.52
CA ARG A 153 24.09 -20.61 0.30
C ARG A 153 23.32 -20.38 1.61
N ILE A 154 23.64 -21.12 2.67
CA ILE A 154 23.04 -20.88 3.99
C ILE A 154 23.41 -19.49 4.48
N ALA A 155 24.71 -19.14 4.47
CA ALA A 155 25.20 -17.83 4.89
C ALA A 155 24.57 -16.67 4.07
N GLU A 156 24.47 -16.83 2.74
CA GLU A 156 23.79 -15.89 1.86
C GLU A 156 22.32 -15.69 2.27
N ARG A 157 21.58 -16.79 2.48
CA ARG A 157 20.17 -16.74 2.88
C ARG A 157 19.94 -16.20 4.28
N SER A 158 20.91 -16.31 5.18
CA SER A 158 20.85 -15.72 6.53
C SER A 158 20.89 -14.20 6.48
N VAL A 159 21.80 -13.64 5.68
CA VAL A 159 21.98 -12.18 5.57
C VAL A 159 20.96 -11.56 4.61
N ALA A 160 20.58 -12.26 3.53
CA ALA A 160 19.63 -11.78 2.52
C ALA A 160 18.17 -12.16 2.84
N ASN A 161 17.72 -11.93 4.08
CA ASN A 161 16.36 -12.20 4.53
C ASN A 161 15.67 -10.94 5.10
N PRO A 162 15.22 -9.99 4.24
CA PRO A 162 14.66 -8.72 4.71
C PRO A 162 13.40 -8.89 5.58
N SER A 163 12.54 -9.86 5.25
CA SER A 163 11.36 -10.18 6.07
C SER A 163 11.73 -10.70 7.45
N GLY A 164 12.74 -11.57 7.56
CA GLY A 164 13.19 -12.09 8.84
C GLY A 164 13.88 -11.02 9.69
N ILE A 165 14.68 -10.14 9.06
CA ILE A 165 15.31 -9.00 9.74
C ILE A 165 14.24 -8.06 10.30
N LEU A 166 13.26 -7.65 9.49
CA LEU A 166 12.18 -6.76 9.94
C LEU A 166 11.28 -7.39 11.01
N ALA A 167 11.09 -8.71 10.98
CA ALA A 167 10.28 -9.41 11.98
C ALA A 167 11.01 -9.56 13.32
N LEU A 168 12.27 -10.01 13.32
CA LEU A 168 12.98 -10.41 14.54
C LEU A 168 13.79 -9.28 15.18
N TRP A 169 14.48 -8.47 14.38
CA TRP A 169 15.41 -7.46 14.90
C TRP A 169 14.73 -6.41 15.79
N PRO A 170 13.55 -5.86 15.42
CA PRO A 170 12.83 -4.93 16.28
C PRO A 170 12.44 -5.52 17.63
N LEU A 171 11.98 -6.77 17.68
CA LEU A 171 11.63 -7.45 18.94
C LEU A 171 12.86 -7.54 19.88
N TYR A 172 13.97 -8.09 19.39
CA TYR A 172 15.16 -8.28 20.21
C TYR A 172 15.83 -6.94 20.58
N MET A 173 15.77 -5.95 19.70
CA MET A 173 16.22 -4.58 20.01
C MET A 173 15.38 -3.98 21.14
N THR A 174 14.05 -4.10 21.08
CA THR A 174 13.15 -3.61 22.12
C THR A 174 13.40 -4.31 23.46
N VAL A 175 13.53 -5.64 23.46
CA VAL A 175 13.84 -6.41 24.68
C VAL A 175 15.17 -5.93 25.27
N ALA A 176 16.23 -5.84 24.47
CA ALA A 176 17.54 -5.36 24.93
C ALA A 176 17.46 -3.93 25.51
N TRP A 177 16.66 -3.06 24.90
CA TRP A 177 16.47 -1.68 25.36
C TRP A 177 15.85 -1.66 26.76
N TYR A 178 14.74 -2.38 26.96
CA TYR A 178 14.05 -2.43 28.26
C TYR A 178 14.83 -3.21 29.33
N SER A 179 15.67 -4.16 28.92
CA SER A 179 16.59 -4.86 29.83
C SER A 179 17.80 -4.03 30.28
N GLY A 180 17.96 -2.78 29.78
CA GLY A 180 18.98 -1.84 30.26
C GLY A 180 20.26 -1.77 29.42
N HIS A 181 20.28 -2.31 28.19
CA HIS A 181 21.45 -2.25 27.31
C HIS A 181 21.58 -0.95 26.50
N GLU A 182 20.59 -0.06 26.57
CA GLU A 182 20.58 1.28 25.97
C GLU A 182 21.16 1.30 24.54
N TRP A 183 22.25 2.02 24.30
CA TRP A 183 22.92 2.16 22.98
C TRP A 183 23.51 0.87 22.41
N ARG A 184 23.70 -0.18 23.23
CA ARG A 184 24.16 -1.50 22.77
C ARG A 184 23.01 -2.36 22.24
N SER A 185 21.76 -1.99 22.50
CA SER A 185 20.56 -2.73 22.12
C SER A 185 20.47 -3.06 20.63
N PRO A 186 20.77 -2.14 19.68
CA PRO A 186 20.72 -2.46 18.26
C PRO A 186 21.73 -3.55 17.85
N LEU A 187 22.94 -3.53 18.43
CA LEU A 187 24.01 -4.48 18.12
C LEU A 187 23.72 -5.87 18.72
N LEU A 188 23.32 -5.91 20.00
CA LEU A 188 22.97 -7.16 20.68
C LEU A 188 21.73 -7.81 20.06
N GLY A 189 20.71 -7.00 19.73
CA GLY A 189 19.53 -7.46 19.00
C GLY A 189 19.88 -7.98 17.60
N ALA A 190 20.80 -7.34 16.89
CA ALA A 190 21.27 -7.80 15.58
C ALA A 190 22.04 -9.13 15.67
N ALA A 191 22.90 -9.31 16.68
CA ALA A 191 23.64 -10.56 16.91
C ALA A 191 22.69 -11.74 17.16
N CYS A 192 21.70 -11.57 18.05
CA CYS A 192 20.68 -12.59 18.31
C CYS A 192 19.86 -12.89 17.05
N THR A 193 19.47 -11.85 16.31
CA THR A 193 18.71 -12.00 15.07
C THR A 193 19.49 -12.77 14.01
N LEU A 194 20.79 -12.49 13.84
CA LEU A 194 21.63 -13.21 12.88
C LEU A 194 21.73 -14.71 13.18
N ALA A 195 21.86 -15.08 14.46
CA ALA A 195 21.87 -16.49 14.88
C ALA A 195 20.55 -17.20 14.48
N LEU A 196 19.41 -16.54 14.72
CA LEU A 196 18.10 -17.07 14.34
C LEU A 196 17.91 -17.12 12.82
N LEU A 197 18.36 -16.11 12.10
CA LEU A 197 18.32 -16.11 10.63
C LEU A 197 19.20 -17.21 10.03
N ALA A 198 20.28 -17.61 10.71
CA ALA A 198 21.06 -18.79 10.34
C ALA A 198 20.22 -20.07 10.43
N CYS A 199 19.56 -20.30 11.56
CA CYS A 199 18.64 -21.44 11.75
C CYS A 199 17.51 -21.43 10.70
N ALA A 200 16.85 -20.29 10.51
CA ALA A 200 15.78 -20.12 9.53
C ALA A 200 16.25 -20.39 8.09
N ALA A 201 17.45 -19.92 7.73
CA ALA A 201 18.06 -20.16 6.43
C ALA A 201 18.40 -21.64 6.21
N THR A 202 18.83 -22.37 7.25
CA THR A 202 19.05 -23.82 7.19
C THR A 202 17.75 -24.55 6.92
N VAL A 203 16.71 -24.32 7.73
CA VAL A 203 15.39 -24.94 7.55
C VAL A 203 14.84 -24.67 6.15
N ARG A 204 14.90 -23.40 5.71
CA ARG A 204 14.48 -23.00 4.37
C ARG A 204 15.27 -23.72 3.27
N THR A 205 16.57 -23.90 3.44
CA THR A 205 17.43 -24.54 2.42
C THR A 205 17.21 -26.03 2.35
N VAL A 206 17.00 -26.68 3.50
CA VAL A 206 16.56 -28.08 3.57
C VAL A 206 15.21 -28.25 2.90
N ALA A 207 14.23 -27.39 3.21
CA ALA A 207 12.90 -27.45 2.61
C ALA A 207 12.96 -27.22 1.09
N ASP A 208 13.55 -26.12 0.65
CA ASP A 208 13.62 -25.76 -0.77
C ASP A 208 14.40 -26.79 -1.60
N THR A 209 15.55 -27.27 -1.11
CA THR A 209 16.37 -28.24 -1.87
C THR A 209 15.80 -29.65 -1.77
N GLY A 210 15.40 -30.08 -0.57
CA GLY A 210 14.90 -31.43 -0.32
C GLY A 210 13.54 -31.69 -0.95
N LEU A 211 12.62 -30.72 -0.89
CA LEU A 211 11.30 -30.86 -1.50
C LEU A 211 11.39 -30.87 -3.03
N ARG A 212 12.27 -30.05 -3.63
CA ARG A 212 12.46 -30.02 -5.10
C ARG A 212 12.97 -31.34 -5.69
N LEU A 213 13.76 -32.10 -4.93
CA LEU A 213 14.28 -33.38 -5.37
C LEU A 213 13.28 -34.54 -5.23
N ARG A 214 12.24 -34.37 -4.41
CA ARG A 214 11.29 -35.44 -4.07
C ARG A 214 9.88 -35.23 -4.62
N LEU A 215 9.49 -33.99 -4.90
CA LEU A 215 8.11 -33.63 -5.24
C LEU A 215 7.98 -33.12 -6.67
N ALA A 216 6.85 -33.44 -7.30
CA ALA A 216 6.51 -32.90 -8.61
C ALA A 216 6.22 -31.38 -8.54
N PRO A 217 6.38 -30.62 -9.64
CA PRO A 217 6.11 -29.17 -9.65
C PRO A 217 4.71 -28.78 -9.15
N SER A 218 3.69 -29.61 -9.39
CA SER A 218 2.33 -29.38 -8.89
C SER A 218 2.23 -29.48 -7.37
N GLN A 219 2.94 -30.42 -6.75
CA GLN A 219 3.00 -30.59 -5.29
C GLN A 219 3.79 -29.45 -4.63
N LEU A 220 4.86 -28.97 -5.27
CA LEU A 220 5.61 -27.80 -4.81
C LEU A 220 4.75 -26.53 -4.79
N ARG A 221 3.89 -26.33 -5.79
CA ARG A 221 2.91 -25.22 -5.82
C ARG A 221 1.90 -25.32 -4.68
N ASN A 222 1.42 -26.53 -4.37
CA ASN A 222 0.52 -26.72 -3.24
C ASN A 222 1.21 -26.41 -1.89
N LEU A 223 2.46 -26.85 -1.70
CA LEU A 223 3.22 -26.53 -0.49
C LEU A 223 3.51 -25.04 -0.36
N GLN A 224 3.77 -24.35 -1.47
CA GLN A 224 3.89 -22.90 -1.49
C GLN A 224 2.60 -22.22 -1.04
N ALA A 225 1.45 -22.67 -1.57
CA ALA A 225 0.15 -22.15 -1.18
C ALA A 225 -0.10 -22.36 0.33
N ILE A 226 0.20 -23.55 0.86
CA ILE A 226 0.11 -23.84 2.30
C ILE A 226 1.04 -22.94 3.11
N ALA A 227 2.31 -22.82 2.73
CA ALA A 227 3.25 -21.95 3.44
C ALA A 227 2.79 -20.48 3.45
N SER A 228 2.20 -20.01 2.36
CA SER A 228 1.62 -18.66 2.25
C SER A 228 0.41 -18.50 3.17
N VAL A 229 -0.53 -19.45 3.11
CA VAL A 229 -1.74 -19.49 3.93
C VAL A 229 -1.41 -19.55 5.42
N THR A 230 -0.45 -20.37 5.83
CA THR A 230 -0.05 -20.51 7.24
C THR A 230 0.73 -19.29 7.75
N SER A 231 1.54 -18.65 6.90
CA SER A 231 2.36 -17.51 7.33
C SER A 231 1.53 -16.28 7.77
N MET A 232 0.36 -16.07 7.18
CA MET A 232 -0.45 -14.87 7.41
C MET A 232 -1.13 -14.85 8.80
N PRO A 233 -1.89 -15.89 9.22
CA PRO A 233 -2.43 -15.96 10.58
C PRO A 233 -1.36 -15.88 11.66
N LEU A 234 -0.18 -16.50 11.44
CA LEU A 234 0.94 -16.39 12.38
C LEU A 234 1.44 -14.95 12.51
N MET A 235 1.47 -14.19 11.41
CA MET A 235 1.83 -12.78 11.42
C MET A 235 0.80 -11.94 12.18
N TYR A 236 -0.50 -12.14 11.95
CA TYR A 236 -1.53 -11.43 12.71
C TYR A 236 -1.56 -11.82 14.19
N LEU A 237 -1.30 -13.09 14.51
CA LEU A 237 -1.15 -13.57 15.89
C LEU A 237 0.07 -12.93 16.58
N ALA A 238 1.18 -12.73 15.86
CA ALA A 238 2.34 -12.02 16.40
C ALA A 238 2.10 -10.51 16.56
N MET A 239 1.31 -9.90 15.66
CA MET A 239 0.96 -8.48 15.70
C MET A 239 -0.14 -8.15 16.73
N SER A 240 -1.03 -9.10 17.05
CA SER A 240 -2.14 -8.87 17.99
C SER A 240 -1.63 -8.49 19.38
N PHE A 241 -0.43 -8.92 19.78
CA PHE A 241 0.18 -8.50 21.05
C PHE A 241 0.37 -6.98 21.15
N ALA A 242 0.55 -6.27 20.03
CA ALA A 242 0.64 -4.82 20.02
C ALA A 242 -0.71 -4.12 20.20
N MET A 243 -1.83 -4.85 20.08
CA MET A 243 -3.17 -4.33 20.30
C MET A 243 -3.54 -4.45 21.78
N PRO A 244 -4.06 -3.39 22.41
CA PRO A 244 -4.52 -3.47 23.79
C PRO A 244 -5.63 -4.52 23.97
N THR A 245 -6.51 -4.72 22.99
CA THR A 245 -7.73 -5.54 23.12
C THR A 245 -7.54 -7.06 22.94
N ALA A 246 -6.31 -7.56 22.78
CA ALA A 246 -6.06 -8.94 22.38
C ALA A 246 -6.21 -9.96 23.54
N THR A 247 -7.44 -10.24 23.97
CA THR A 247 -7.75 -11.13 25.12
C THR A 247 -7.32 -12.58 24.90
N LEU A 248 -7.70 -13.18 23.76
CA LEU A 248 -7.41 -14.58 23.44
C LEU A 248 -5.91 -14.86 23.37
N THR A 249 -5.17 -14.01 22.67
CA THR A 249 -3.75 -14.24 22.40
C THR A 249 -2.90 -14.02 23.65
N LEU A 250 -3.28 -13.06 24.49
CA LEU A 250 -2.69 -12.89 25.83
C LEU A 250 -3.01 -14.07 26.74
N GLY A 251 -4.22 -14.63 26.67
CA GLY A 251 -4.59 -15.84 27.42
C GLY A 251 -3.73 -17.05 27.06
N TRP A 252 -3.45 -17.27 25.76
CA TRP A 252 -2.51 -18.31 25.32
C TRP A 252 -1.08 -18.02 25.72
N ALA A 253 -0.64 -16.77 25.63
CA ALA A 253 0.71 -16.37 25.98
C ALA A 253 1.01 -16.52 27.48
N ALA A 254 0.01 -16.30 28.34
CA ALA A 254 0.13 -16.50 29.78
C ALA A 254 0.43 -17.96 30.17
N HIS A 255 0.02 -18.92 29.34
CA HIS A 255 0.18 -20.36 29.57
C HIS A 255 1.16 -21.00 28.58
N PHE A 256 2.00 -20.20 27.92
CA PHE A 256 2.90 -20.72 26.91
C PHE A 256 3.98 -21.60 27.54
N PRO A 257 4.30 -22.79 26.98
CA PRO A 257 5.16 -23.76 27.66
C PRO A 257 6.56 -23.24 27.97
N SER A 258 7.03 -23.40 29.20
CA SER A 258 8.35 -22.92 29.63
C SER A 258 9.52 -23.57 28.90
N TRP A 259 9.36 -24.77 28.35
CA TRP A 259 10.42 -25.46 27.60
C TRP A 259 10.84 -24.68 26.35
N THR A 260 9.98 -23.81 25.80
CA THR A 260 10.30 -23.00 24.62
C THR A 260 11.40 -21.98 24.90
N LEU A 261 11.64 -21.63 26.17
CA LEU A 261 12.76 -20.78 26.58
C LEU A 261 14.12 -21.39 26.22
N TRP A 262 14.21 -22.72 26.14
CA TRP A 262 15.43 -23.45 25.78
C TRP A 262 15.63 -23.61 24.27
N THR A 263 14.69 -23.11 23.46
CA THR A 263 14.84 -23.06 22.00
C THR A 263 15.65 -21.82 21.60
N PRO A 264 16.22 -21.76 20.38
CA PRO A 264 17.02 -20.60 19.97
C PRO A 264 16.30 -19.24 20.13
N PRO A 265 15.01 -19.08 19.77
CA PRO A 265 14.30 -17.82 20.02
C PRO A 265 14.19 -17.44 21.51
N GLY A 266 14.02 -18.43 22.38
CA GLY A 266 13.93 -18.26 23.84
C GLY A 266 15.29 -17.97 24.49
N LEU A 267 16.35 -18.65 24.06
CA LEU A 267 17.72 -18.39 24.54
C LEU A 267 18.19 -16.98 24.19
N ALA A 268 17.81 -16.47 23.01
CA ALA A 268 18.05 -15.08 22.65
C ALA A 268 17.37 -14.09 23.61
N LEU A 269 16.13 -14.36 24.04
CA LEU A 269 15.45 -13.52 25.03
C LEU A 269 16.14 -13.58 26.40
N GLN A 270 16.51 -14.78 26.86
CA GLN A 270 17.19 -14.98 28.13
C GLN A 270 18.57 -14.32 28.15
N ALA A 271 19.33 -14.39 27.05
CA ALA A 271 20.64 -13.75 26.93
C ALA A 271 20.55 -12.21 27.02
N LEU A 272 19.51 -11.60 26.44
CA LEU A 272 19.32 -10.15 26.48
C LEU A 272 18.74 -9.65 27.82
N ASN A 273 17.88 -10.44 28.46
CA ASN A 273 17.24 -10.08 29.73
C ASN A 273 18.11 -10.36 30.97
N ALA A 274 19.22 -11.08 30.82
CA ALA A 274 20.14 -11.35 31.93
C ALA A 274 20.75 -10.04 32.49
N ARG A 275 20.65 -9.85 33.80
CA ARG A 275 21.25 -8.70 34.52
C ARG A 275 22.75 -8.88 34.73
N GLU A 276 23.16 -10.12 34.98
CA GLU A 276 24.56 -10.48 35.17
C GLU A 276 25.21 -10.84 33.84
N ALA A 277 26.36 -10.22 33.54
CA ALA A 277 27.05 -10.40 32.26
C ALA A 277 27.41 -11.87 31.99
N TRP A 278 27.77 -12.64 33.02
CA TRP A 278 28.12 -14.06 32.86
C TRP A 278 26.91 -14.94 32.51
N GLN A 279 25.72 -14.64 33.08
CA GLN A 279 24.48 -15.34 32.74
C GLN A 279 24.09 -15.06 31.29
N GLY A 280 24.17 -13.79 30.87
CA GLY A 280 23.92 -13.38 29.49
C GLY A 280 24.88 -14.05 28.50
N LEU A 281 26.17 -14.10 28.84
CA LEU A 281 27.18 -14.81 28.07
C LEU A 281 26.92 -16.32 28.02
N GLY A 282 26.51 -16.93 29.13
CA GLY A 282 26.15 -18.35 29.20
C GLY A 282 25.01 -18.71 28.24
N PHE A 283 23.90 -17.96 28.28
CA PHE A 283 22.79 -18.15 27.33
C PHE A 283 23.19 -17.83 25.89
N GLY A 284 24.05 -16.82 25.67
CA GLY A 284 24.58 -16.49 24.34
C GLY A 284 25.46 -17.59 23.75
N LEU A 285 26.33 -18.22 24.56
CA LEU A 285 27.14 -19.37 24.16
C LEU A 285 26.27 -20.59 23.87
N LEU A 286 25.24 -20.83 24.68
CA LEU A 286 24.29 -21.92 24.44
C LEU A 286 23.51 -21.71 23.14
N LEU A 287 23.07 -20.48 22.85
CA LEU A 287 22.44 -20.11 21.58
C LEU A 287 23.39 -20.36 20.40
N ALA A 288 24.66 -19.96 20.52
CA ALA A 288 25.66 -20.19 19.49
C ALA A 288 25.91 -21.70 19.26
N ALA A 289 25.98 -22.49 20.34
CA ALA A 289 26.14 -23.94 20.27
C ALA A 289 24.93 -24.61 19.60
N GLN A 290 23.70 -24.25 19.98
CA GLN A 290 22.48 -24.76 19.33
C GLN A 290 22.43 -24.38 17.85
N THR A 291 22.78 -23.14 17.52
CA THR A 291 22.82 -22.67 16.12
C THR A 291 23.83 -23.46 15.29
N ALA A 292 25.03 -23.69 15.84
CA ALA A 292 26.07 -24.51 15.19
C ALA A 292 25.62 -25.96 14.99
N LEU A 293 24.96 -26.56 15.98
CA LEU A 293 24.42 -27.92 15.89
C LEU A 293 23.34 -28.04 14.81
N LEU A 294 22.39 -27.11 14.77
CA LEU A 294 21.32 -27.08 13.77
C LEU A 294 21.87 -26.87 12.35
N LEU A 295 22.86 -25.99 12.19
CA LEU A 295 23.59 -25.79 10.93
C LEU A 295 24.29 -27.07 10.49
N TRP A 296 24.99 -27.74 11.41
CA TRP A 296 25.69 -29.00 11.12
C TRP A 296 24.72 -30.11 10.71
N LEU A 297 23.62 -30.29 11.46
CA LEU A 297 22.60 -31.29 11.17
C LEU A 297 21.92 -31.02 9.82
N GLY A 298 21.53 -29.77 9.55
CA GLY A 298 20.95 -29.38 8.28
C GLY A 298 21.91 -29.57 7.10
N LEU A 299 23.21 -29.31 7.28
CA LEU A 299 24.22 -29.56 6.27
C LEU A 299 24.42 -31.06 6.01
N ARG A 300 24.44 -31.90 7.05
CA ARG A 300 24.49 -33.37 6.92
C ARG A 300 23.27 -33.90 6.18
N LEU A 301 22.07 -33.41 6.52
CA LEU A 301 20.84 -33.77 5.83
C LEU A 301 20.89 -33.36 4.35
N LEU A 302 21.30 -32.12 4.03
CA LEU A 302 21.46 -31.66 2.65
C LEU A 302 22.48 -32.50 1.86
N GLN A 303 23.60 -32.88 2.48
CA GLN A 303 24.59 -33.77 1.85
C GLN A 303 23.99 -35.14 1.53
N SER A 304 23.21 -35.72 2.45
CA SER A 304 22.52 -36.99 2.21
C SER A 304 21.47 -36.88 1.10
N LEU A 305 20.71 -35.79 1.07
CA LEU A 305 19.68 -35.54 0.04
C LEU A 305 20.29 -35.34 -1.35
N LEU A 306 21.50 -34.80 -1.44
CA LEU A 306 22.23 -34.55 -2.69
C LEU A 306 23.21 -35.68 -3.05
N ALA A 307 23.24 -36.79 -2.30
CA ALA A 307 24.15 -37.90 -2.56
C ALA A 307 23.91 -38.52 -3.96
N GLY A 308 22.65 -38.59 -4.40
CA GLY A 308 22.25 -39.10 -5.71
C GLY A 308 22.44 -38.14 -6.90
N GLY A 309 23.03 -36.96 -6.70
CA GLY A 309 23.21 -35.96 -7.75
C GLY A 309 22.26 -34.77 -7.62
N VAL A 310 22.57 -33.68 -8.34
CA VAL A 310 21.84 -32.40 -8.31
C VAL A 310 20.88 -32.27 -9.48
N VAL A 311 21.21 -32.91 -10.60
CA VAL A 311 20.38 -32.97 -11.80
C VAL A 311 19.45 -34.16 -11.63
N ALA A 312 18.20 -33.90 -11.25
CA ALA A 312 17.16 -34.90 -11.38
C ALA A 312 16.90 -35.12 -12.88
N THR A 313 17.55 -36.11 -13.48
CA THR A 313 17.11 -36.72 -14.72
C THR A 313 15.73 -37.33 -14.46
N GLY A 314 14.66 -36.75 -15.04
CA GLY A 314 13.42 -37.53 -15.24
C GLY A 314 12.06 -36.96 -14.84
N ALA A 315 11.89 -35.68 -14.47
CA ALA A 315 10.53 -35.15 -14.24
C ALA A 315 10.25 -33.76 -14.85
N ARG A 316 11.25 -33.10 -15.43
CA ARG A 316 11.05 -31.76 -16.02
C ARG A 316 10.33 -31.78 -17.36
N GLU A 317 10.30 -32.91 -18.05
CA GLU A 317 9.59 -33.06 -19.33
C GLU A 317 8.98 -34.46 -19.52
N THR A 318 8.15 -34.95 -18.61
CA THR A 318 7.14 -35.95 -19.02
C THR A 318 5.95 -35.22 -19.65
N GLY A 319 6.23 -34.56 -20.77
CA GLY A 319 5.23 -34.14 -21.74
C GLY A 319 4.68 -35.39 -22.43
N ARG A 320 3.76 -36.10 -21.77
CA ARG A 320 2.81 -36.99 -22.45
C ARG A 320 1.65 -37.29 -21.51
N SER A 321 0.67 -36.40 -21.52
CA SER A 321 -0.72 -36.85 -21.40
C SER A 321 -1.02 -37.65 -22.68
N LEU A 322 -0.78 -38.96 -22.63
CA LEU A 322 -1.45 -39.91 -23.51
C LEU A 322 -2.93 -39.84 -23.15
N GLY A 323 -3.75 -39.34 -24.07
CA GLY A 323 -5.20 -39.22 -23.88
C GLY A 323 -5.75 -37.81 -24.06
N ALA A 324 -5.38 -37.10 -25.13
CA ALA A 324 -6.25 -36.03 -25.64
C ALA A 324 -7.44 -36.68 -26.36
N GLY A 325 -8.35 -37.27 -25.60
CA GLY A 325 -9.71 -37.48 -26.08
C GLY A 325 -10.27 -36.11 -26.44
N ALA A 326 -10.77 -35.96 -27.67
CA ALA A 326 -11.41 -34.75 -28.14
C ALA A 326 -12.45 -34.30 -27.09
N ARG A 327 -12.14 -33.24 -26.35
CA ARG A 327 -13.07 -32.69 -25.36
C ARG A 327 -14.27 -32.16 -26.13
N PRO A 328 -15.51 -32.44 -25.69
CA PRO A 328 -16.68 -31.94 -26.37
C PRO A 328 -16.61 -30.41 -26.40
N THR A 329 -16.78 -29.83 -27.59
CA THR A 329 -17.07 -28.41 -27.75
C THR A 329 -18.37 -28.14 -27.01
N PHE A 330 -18.29 -27.59 -25.81
CA PHE A 330 -19.47 -27.18 -25.04
C PHE A 330 -20.21 -26.09 -25.83
N THR A 331 -21.28 -26.47 -26.53
CA THR A 331 -22.26 -25.59 -27.15
C THR A 331 -23.39 -25.30 -26.16
N GLY A 332 -23.02 -24.87 -24.94
CA GLY A 332 -23.96 -24.41 -23.92
C GLY A 332 -23.88 -22.88 -23.77
N TRP A 333 -24.91 -22.29 -23.16
CA TRP A 333 -24.90 -20.90 -22.72
C TRP A 333 -23.65 -20.65 -21.86
N ALA A 334 -22.70 -19.92 -22.41
CA ALA A 334 -21.41 -19.69 -21.80
C ALA A 334 -21.41 -18.29 -21.17
N ILE A 335 -21.34 -18.24 -19.83
CA ILE A 335 -21.32 -16.98 -19.07
C ILE A 335 -20.11 -16.14 -19.49
N GLY A 336 -20.33 -14.84 -19.70
CA GLY A 336 -19.28 -13.85 -19.95
C GLY A 336 -18.65 -13.89 -21.36
N THR A 337 -17.64 -13.06 -21.57
CA THR A 337 -16.88 -13.02 -22.83
C THR A 337 -15.84 -14.15 -22.91
N PRO A 338 -15.29 -14.49 -24.09
CA PRO A 338 -14.22 -15.48 -24.21
C PRO A 338 -13.00 -15.17 -23.34
N LEU A 339 -12.68 -13.88 -23.18
CA LEU A 339 -11.60 -13.42 -22.32
C LEU A 339 -11.91 -13.69 -20.84
N GLN A 340 -13.13 -13.37 -20.39
CA GLN A 340 -13.55 -13.63 -19.01
C GLN A 340 -13.55 -15.13 -18.69
N ARG A 341 -13.96 -15.98 -19.64
CA ARG A 341 -13.89 -17.44 -19.48
C ARG A 341 -12.47 -17.96 -19.37
N ARG A 342 -11.53 -17.37 -20.09
CA ARG A 342 -10.10 -17.69 -19.97
C ARG A 342 -9.61 -17.39 -18.55
N GLU A 343 -9.95 -16.21 -18.00
CA GLU A 343 -9.60 -15.84 -16.63
C GLU A 343 -10.19 -16.81 -15.59
N LEU A 344 -11.49 -17.14 -15.72
CA LEU A 344 -12.13 -18.11 -14.82
C LEU A 344 -11.49 -19.49 -14.90
N ARG A 345 -11.10 -19.93 -16.11
CA ARG A 345 -10.35 -21.19 -16.28
C ARG A 345 -8.97 -21.12 -15.64
N LEU A 346 -8.26 -20.00 -15.78
CA LEU A 346 -6.97 -19.78 -15.14
C LEU A 346 -7.09 -19.83 -13.61
N LEU A 347 -8.11 -19.16 -13.06
CA LEU A 347 -8.43 -19.21 -11.63
C LEU A 347 -8.72 -20.64 -11.15
N SER A 348 -9.54 -21.40 -11.89
CA SER A 348 -9.85 -22.80 -11.52
C SER A 348 -8.66 -23.75 -11.70
N GLY A 349 -7.77 -23.46 -12.66
CA GLY A 349 -6.62 -24.30 -13.00
C GLY A 349 -5.39 -24.04 -12.13
N ASP A 350 -5.23 -22.81 -11.61
CA ASP A 350 -4.14 -22.41 -10.73
C ASP A 350 -4.62 -22.22 -9.29
N ARG A 351 -4.49 -23.27 -8.48
CA ARG A 351 -4.86 -23.24 -7.05
C ARG A 351 -4.12 -22.17 -6.27
N ASN A 352 -2.86 -21.91 -6.59
CA ASN A 352 -2.08 -20.89 -5.87
C ASN A 352 -2.63 -19.50 -6.19
N PHE A 353 -2.93 -19.23 -7.46
CA PHE A 353 -3.57 -17.97 -7.86
C PHE A 353 -4.96 -17.81 -7.21
N LEU A 354 -5.79 -18.86 -7.23
CA LEU A 354 -7.09 -18.84 -6.56
C LEU A 354 -6.98 -18.53 -5.07
N VAL A 355 -6.10 -19.24 -4.36
CA VAL A 355 -5.90 -19.03 -2.92
C VAL A 355 -5.39 -17.61 -2.66
N GLN A 356 -4.40 -17.14 -3.42
CA GLN A 356 -3.82 -15.81 -3.22
C GLN A 356 -4.80 -14.67 -3.51
N SER A 357 -5.60 -14.79 -4.56
CA SER A 357 -6.51 -13.74 -5.00
C SER A 357 -7.84 -13.72 -4.22
N LEU A 358 -8.38 -14.89 -3.85
CA LEU A 358 -9.73 -15.02 -3.30
C LEU A 358 -9.76 -15.47 -1.83
N LEU A 359 -8.88 -16.38 -1.41
CA LEU A 359 -8.94 -16.99 -0.08
C LEU A 359 -8.11 -16.21 0.96
N ILE A 360 -6.92 -15.73 0.59
CA ILE A 360 -6.04 -15.00 1.51
C ILE A 360 -6.73 -13.77 2.12
N PRO A 361 -7.45 -12.91 1.38
CA PRO A 361 -8.20 -11.80 1.99
C PRO A 361 -9.18 -12.27 3.07
N LEU A 362 -9.91 -13.35 2.84
CA LEU A 362 -10.84 -13.90 3.84
C LEU A 362 -10.10 -14.39 5.09
N ILE A 363 -8.95 -15.06 4.92
CA ILE A 363 -8.11 -15.50 6.04
C ILE A 363 -7.57 -14.30 6.82
N ILE A 364 -7.12 -13.25 6.12
CA ILE A 364 -6.62 -12.01 6.74
C ILE A 364 -7.72 -11.41 7.62
N PHE A 365 -8.90 -11.14 7.07
CA PHE A 365 -10.01 -10.54 7.81
C PHE A 365 -10.52 -11.44 8.93
N GLY A 366 -10.71 -12.74 8.66
CA GLY A 366 -11.14 -13.71 9.66
C GLY A 366 -10.16 -13.80 10.83
N SER A 367 -8.86 -13.83 10.55
CA SER A 367 -7.83 -13.85 11.60
C SER A 367 -7.85 -12.57 12.43
N GLN A 368 -8.03 -11.38 11.83
CA GLN A 368 -8.13 -10.13 12.57
C GLN A 368 -9.36 -10.07 13.48
N LEU A 369 -10.53 -10.52 12.99
CA LEU A 369 -11.77 -10.53 13.76
C LEU A 369 -11.65 -11.42 15.01
N VAL A 370 -11.07 -12.62 14.85
CA VAL A 370 -10.89 -13.58 15.95
C VAL A 370 -9.84 -13.09 16.94
N LEU A 371 -8.68 -12.64 16.45
CA LEU A 371 -7.51 -12.34 17.30
C LEU A 371 -7.63 -11.01 18.06
N ASN A 372 -8.38 -10.04 17.52
CA ASN A 372 -8.56 -8.74 18.17
C ASN A 372 -9.66 -8.74 19.25
N GLY A 373 -10.23 -9.90 19.60
CA GLY A 373 -11.31 -10.03 20.58
C GLY A 373 -12.66 -9.50 20.10
N GLN A 374 -12.82 -9.22 18.80
CA GLN A 374 -14.06 -8.68 18.26
C GLN A 374 -15.19 -9.72 18.21
N MET A 375 -14.87 -11.02 18.36
CA MET A 375 -15.88 -12.08 18.47
C MET A 375 -16.73 -12.00 19.74
N GLU A 376 -16.19 -11.53 20.87
CA GLU A 376 -16.97 -11.37 22.12
C GLU A 376 -18.02 -10.27 21.98
N ASN A 377 -17.74 -9.25 21.17
CA ASN A 377 -18.65 -8.14 20.85
C ASN A 377 -19.34 -8.32 19.49
N MET A 378 -19.38 -9.55 18.93
CA MET A 378 -19.87 -9.78 17.57
C MET A 378 -21.32 -9.32 17.39
N GLY A 379 -22.15 -9.41 18.45
CA GLY A 379 -23.51 -8.88 18.44
C GLY A 379 -23.58 -7.35 18.32
N GLN A 380 -22.66 -6.61 18.95
CA GLN A 380 -22.57 -5.14 18.77
C GLN A 380 -21.99 -4.79 17.40
N PHE A 381 -21.00 -5.58 16.96
CA PHE A 381 -20.35 -5.41 15.67
C PHE A 381 -21.34 -5.55 14.50
N ILE A 382 -22.18 -6.59 14.51
CA ILE A 382 -23.20 -6.85 13.48
C ILE A 382 -24.29 -5.78 13.50
N ARG A 383 -24.54 -5.17 14.66
CA ARG A 383 -25.54 -4.11 14.82
C ARG A 383 -25.09 -2.73 14.33
N ASP A 384 -23.79 -2.48 14.14
CA ASP A 384 -23.29 -1.21 13.58
C ASP A 384 -23.18 -1.31 12.04
N PRO A 385 -24.07 -0.62 11.29
CA PRO A 385 -24.05 -0.66 9.82
C PRO A 385 -22.73 -0.14 9.23
N SER A 386 -22.05 0.78 9.90
CA SER A 386 -20.85 1.47 9.40
C SER A 386 -19.62 0.55 9.47
N LEU A 387 -19.50 -0.20 10.57
CA LEU A 387 -18.49 -1.24 10.73
C LEU A 387 -18.71 -2.40 9.77
N LEU A 388 -19.96 -2.88 9.64
CA LEU A 388 -20.32 -3.94 8.71
C LEU A 388 -19.98 -3.55 7.27
N SER A 389 -20.30 -2.32 6.87
CA SER A 389 -20.00 -1.77 5.54
C SER A 389 -18.50 -1.59 5.29
N SER A 390 -17.75 -1.19 6.32
CA SER A 390 -16.29 -1.05 6.25
C SER A 390 -15.60 -2.40 6.04
N ILE A 391 -16.06 -3.46 6.72
CA ILE A 391 -15.56 -4.82 6.49
C ILE A 391 -15.95 -5.31 5.09
N ALA A 392 -17.21 -5.14 4.71
CA ALA A 392 -17.73 -5.55 3.41
C ALA A 392 -16.90 -4.91 2.26
N PHE A 393 -16.74 -3.60 2.29
CA PHE A 393 -15.92 -2.87 1.31
C PHE A 393 -14.45 -3.24 1.40
N GLY A 394 -13.87 -3.27 2.61
CA GLY A 394 -12.46 -3.61 2.82
C GLY A 394 -12.10 -4.96 2.24
N LEU A 395 -12.91 -5.99 2.50
CA LEU A 395 -12.69 -7.34 1.96
C LEU A 395 -12.71 -7.35 0.43
N GLY A 396 -13.70 -6.70 -0.20
CA GLY A 396 -13.75 -6.55 -1.65
C GLY A 396 -12.55 -5.77 -2.21
N ALA A 397 -12.15 -4.67 -1.56
CA ALA A 397 -11.00 -3.87 -1.97
C ALA A 397 -9.68 -4.66 -1.90
N TYR A 398 -9.47 -5.48 -0.86
CA TYR A 398 -8.32 -6.37 -0.74
C TYR A 398 -8.30 -7.46 -1.80
N VAL A 399 -9.45 -8.07 -2.10
CA VAL A 399 -9.58 -9.03 -3.21
C VAL A 399 -9.14 -8.38 -4.52
N LEU A 400 -9.63 -7.18 -4.84
CA LEU A 400 -9.25 -6.44 -6.04
C LEU A 400 -7.76 -6.09 -6.08
N MET A 401 -7.15 -5.73 -4.95
CA MET A 401 -5.71 -5.46 -4.86
C MET A 401 -4.86 -6.71 -5.20
N LEU A 402 -5.29 -7.90 -4.76
CA LEU A 402 -4.56 -9.14 -5.01
C LEU A 402 -4.92 -9.82 -6.34
N SER A 403 -5.92 -9.31 -7.06
CA SER A 403 -6.40 -9.88 -8.32
C SER A 403 -6.37 -8.87 -9.48
N ALA A 404 -7.33 -7.95 -9.53
CA ALA A 404 -7.50 -6.94 -10.57
C ALA A 404 -6.23 -6.14 -10.84
N PHE A 405 -5.46 -5.83 -9.79
CA PHE A 405 -4.18 -5.14 -9.91
C PHE A 405 -3.11 -5.94 -10.68
N GLN A 406 -3.18 -7.27 -10.63
CA GLN A 406 -2.24 -8.18 -11.30
C GLN A 406 -2.66 -8.51 -12.74
N THR A 407 -3.74 -7.92 -13.26
CA THR A 407 -4.34 -8.28 -14.56
C THR A 407 -3.32 -8.31 -15.71
N ILE A 408 -2.41 -7.34 -15.83
CA ILE A 408 -1.36 -7.36 -16.87
C ILE A 408 -0.24 -8.32 -16.50
N ASN A 409 0.11 -8.42 -15.21
CA ASN A 409 1.17 -9.32 -14.75
C ASN A 409 0.82 -10.80 -14.99
N THR A 410 -0.45 -11.18 -14.85
CA THR A 410 -0.94 -12.54 -15.13
C THR A 410 -0.76 -12.96 -16.59
N GLU A 411 -0.75 -11.99 -17.53
CA GLU A 411 -0.46 -12.28 -18.93
C GLU A 411 1.04 -12.55 -19.16
N GLY A 412 1.91 -11.93 -18.38
CA GLY A 412 3.36 -12.15 -18.42
C GLY A 412 3.93 -12.08 -19.84
N HIS A 413 4.60 -13.14 -20.28
CA HIS A 413 5.19 -13.23 -21.62
C HIS A 413 4.15 -13.37 -22.75
N ALA A 414 2.90 -13.67 -22.43
CA ALA A 414 1.81 -13.78 -23.40
C ALA A 414 1.14 -12.44 -23.72
N LEU A 415 1.53 -11.34 -23.04
CA LEU A 415 0.92 -10.03 -23.20
C LEU A 415 0.90 -9.54 -24.67
N TRP A 416 1.94 -9.84 -25.45
CA TRP A 416 2.02 -9.46 -26.87
C TRP A 416 0.89 -10.08 -27.71
N MET A 417 0.38 -11.26 -27.34
CA MET A 417 -0.74 -11.88 -28.07
C MET A 417 -2.03 -11.06 -27.93
N LEU A 418 -2.23 -10.34 -26.82
CA LEU A 418 -3.38 -9.46 -26.67
C LEU A 418 -3.36 -8.28 -27.65
N TYR A 419 -2.16 -7.82 -28.07
CA TYR A 419 -2.04 -6.77 -29.10
C TYR A 419 -2.38 -7.27 -30.50
N THR A 420 -2.33 -8.58 -30.74
CA THR A 420 -2.69 -9.18 -32.03
C THR A 420 -4.20 -9.44 -32.18
N TYR A 421 -4.96 -9.32 -31.10
CA TYR A 421 -6.39 -9.56 -31.12
C TYR A 421 -7.14 -8.33 -31.65
N PRO A 422 -8.20 -8.47 -32.48
CA PRO A 422 -8.88 -7.36 -33.15
C PRO A 422 -9.84 -6.58 -32.23
N LYS A 423 -9.39 -6.24 -31.03
CA LYS A 423 -10.09 -5.35 -30.09
C LYS A 423 -9.09 -4.39 -29.46
N ASP A 424 -9.56 -3.20 -29.08
CA ASP A 424 -8.74 -2.27 -28.28
C ASP A 424 -8.37 -2.89 -26.93
N MET A 425 -7.10 -2.79 -26.55
CA MET A 425 -6.60 -3.33 -25.27
C MET A 425 -7.31 -2.66 -24.08
N GLY A 426 -7.69 -1.39 -24.20
CA GLY A 426 -8.49 -0.71 -23.20
C GLY A 426 -9.84 -1.38 -22.96
N ASN A 427 -10.53 -1.82 -24.02
CA ASN A 427 -11.80 -2.53 -23.89
C ASN A 427 -11.61 -3.94 -23.28
N MET A 428 -10.54 -4.65 -23.63
CA MET A 428 -10.22 -5.93 -23.00
C MET A 428 -9.95 -5.80 -21.50
N LEU A 429 -9.22 -4.75 -21.09
CA LEU A 429 -8.99 -4.45 -19.68
C LEU A 429 -10.30 -4.06 -18.98
N ALA A 430 -11.22 -3.38 -19.66
CA ALA A 430 -12.55 -3.09 -19.12
C ALA A 430 -13.35 -4.39 -18.88
N GLU A 431 -13.35 -5.33 -19.82
CA GLU A 431 -13.98 -6.65 -19.66
C GLU A 431 -13.39 -7.42 -18.45
N LYS A 432 -12.07 -7.33 -18.24
CA LYS A 432 -11.38 -7.89 -17.07
C LYS A 432 -11.75 -7.16 -15.77
N ALA A 433 -11.82 -5.83 -15.78
CA ALA A 433 -12.25 -5.04 -14.62
C ALA A 433 -13.70 -5.38 -14.21
N GLN A 434 -14.60 -5.58 -15.18
CA GLN A 434 -15.98 -6.01 -14.94
C GLN A 434 -16.04 -7.40 -14.29
N LEU A 435 -15.23 -8.36 -14.77
CA LEU A 435 -15.15 -9.69 -14.17
C LEU A 435 -14.69 -9.62 -12.72
N TRP A 436 -13.60 -8.89 -12.46
CA TRP A 436 -13.08 -8.76 -11.09
C TRP A 436 -14.03 -8.01 -10.17
N SER A 437 -14.75 -7.01 -10.68
CA SER A 437 -15.82 -6.34 -9.95
C SER A 437 -16.93 -7.33 -9.54
N ALA A 438 -17.40 -8.16 -10.48
CA ALA A 438 -18.43 -9.17 -10.19
C ALA A 438 -17.97 -10.21 -9.16
N LEU A 439 -16.73 -10.71 -9.28
CA LEU A 439 -16.15 -11.64 -8.31
C LEU A 439 -15.95 -10.98 -6.93
N ALA A 440 -15.49 -9.73 -6.90
CA ALA A 440 -15.29 -9.00 -5.65
C ALA A 440 -16.62 -8.66 -4.96
N LEU A 441 -17.69 -8.36 -5.71
CA LEU A 441 -19.03 -8.07 -5.16
C LEU A 441 -19.65 -9.25 -4.39
N ALA A 442 -19.27 -10.48 -4.70
CA ALA A 442 -19.72 -11.66 -3.95
C ALA A 442 -19.38 -11.55 -2.45
N TYR A 443 -18.27 -10.90 -2.10
CA TYR A 443 -17.80 -10.77 -0.71
C TYR A 443 -18.64 -9.78 0.11
N PRO A 444 -18.82 -8.50 -0.29
CA PRO A 444 -19.75 -7.61 0.39
C PRO A 444 -21.16 -8.19 0.49
N LEU A 445 -21.67 -8.83 -0.57
CA LEU A 445 -23.01 -9.43 -0.55
C LEU A 445 -23.11 -10.56 0.47
N ALA A 446 -22.08 -11.40 0.58
CA ALA A 446 -22.02 -12.43 1.63
C ALA A 446 -21.94 -11.79 3.03
N VAL A 447 -21.13 -10.74 3.22
CA VAL A 447 -21.01 -10.05 4.52
C VAL A 447 -22.34 -9.42 4.93
N PHE A 448 -23.04 -8.71 4.05
CA PHE A 448 -24.36 -8.15 4.34
C PHE A 448 -25.42 -9.23 4.53
N GLY A 449 -25.40 -10.30 3.72
CA GLY A 449 -26.32 -11.43 3.87
C GLY A 449 -26.16 -12.13 5.21
N LEU A 450 -24.92 -12.39 5.64
CA LEU A 450 -24.62 -12.92 6.98
C LEU A 450 -25.00 -11.91 8.07
N GLY A 451 -24.71 -10.62 7.88
CA GLY A 451 -25.10 -9.58 8.83
C GLY A 451 -26.60 -9.57 9.09
N LEU A 452 -27.42 -9.57 8.03
CA LEU A 452 -28.88 -9.65 8.13
C LEU A 452 -29.35 -10.96 8.75
N TRP A 453 -28.73 -12.09 8.38
CA TRP A 453 -29.02 -13.40 8.97
C TRP A 453 -28.78 -13.44 10.49
N PHE A 454 -27.71 -12.79 10.95
CA PHE A 454 -27.35 -12.70 12.36
C PHE A 454 -27.96 -11.48 13.09
N GLY A 455 -28.96 -10.82 12.49
CA GLY A 455 -29.78 -9.81 13.16
C GLY A 455 -29.29 -8.37 13.05
N ALA A 456 -28.56 -8.01 11.99
CA ALA A 456 -28.31 -6.61 11.65
C ALA A 456 -29.64 -5.87 11.39
N PRO A 457 -29.81 -4.63 11.87
CA PRO A 457 -31.04 -3.87 11.67
C PRO A 457 -31.23 -3.56 10.18
N ALA A 458 -32.33 -4.01 9.60
CA ALA A 458 -32.71 -3.71 8.22
C ALA A 458 -33.31 -2.29 8.13
N ASP A 459 -32.49 -1.27 8.36
CA ASP A 459 -32.87 0.14 8.31
C ASP A 459 -32.45 0.82 6.98
N PHE A 460 -32.97 2.02 6.75
CA PHE A 460 -32.62 2.81 5.56
C PHE A 460 -31.11 3.15 5.51
N ARG A 461 -30.45 3.27 6.68
CA ARG A 461 -29.02 3.55 6.77
C ARG A 461 -28.19 2.38 6.24
N LEU A 462 -28.51 1.14 6.63
CA LEU A 462 -27.86 -0.07 6.13
C LEU A 462 -28.09 -0.21 4.62
N LEU A 463 -29.31 0.03 4.13
CA LEU A 463 -29.60 0.02 2.69
C LEU A 463 -28.73 1.02 1.93
N LEU A 464 -28.64 2.26 2.41
CA LEU A 464 -27.83 3.30 1.78
C LEU A 464 -26.34 2.94 1.78
N GLN A 465 -25.81 2.39 2.88
CA GLN A 465 -24.42 1.97 2.93
C GLN A 465 -24.15 0.73 2.07
N MET A 466 -25.08 -0.22 1.99
CA MET A 466 -25.00 -1.36 1.07
C MET A 466 -24.93 -0.88 -0.39
N LEU A 467 -25.79 0.07 -0.77
CA LEU A 467 -25.76 0.68 -2.11
C LEU A 467 -24.42 1.39 -2.37
N GLN A 468 -23.89 2.10 -1.37
CA GLN A 468 -22.58 2.76 -1.47
C GLN A 468 -21.47 1.72 -1.69
N VAL A 469 -21.39 0.66 -0.89
CA VAL A 469 -20.39 -0.40 -1.06
C VAL A 469 -20.52 -1.07 -2.42
N VAL A 470 -21.74 -1.42 -2.85
CA VAL A 470 -21.99 -2.04 -4.17
C VAL A 470 -21.57 -1.12 -5.32
N ALA A 471 -21.78 0.20 -5.20
CA ALA A 471 -21.31 1.18 -6.18
C ALA A 471 -19.79 1.40 -6.12
N GLY A 472 -19.18 1.31 -4.93
CA GLY A 472 -17.75 1.50 -4.71
C GLY A 472 -16.88 0.40 -5.29
N ILE A 473 -17.29 -0.88 -5.22
CA ILE A 473 -16.47 -2.01 -5.71
C ILE A 473 -16.13 -1.89 -7.20
N PRO A 474 -17.06 -1.60 -8.13
CA PRO A 474 -16.72 -1.34 -9.54
C PRO A 474 -15.75 -0.17 -9.74
N VAL A 475 -15.91 0.92 -8.98
CA VAL A 475 -15.01 2.08 -9.02
C VAL A 475 -13.60 1.66 -8.63
N PHE A 476 -13.45 0.90 -7.55
CA PHE A 476 -12.16 0.40 -7.09
C PHE A 476 -11.57 -0.68 -8.00
N ALA A 477 -12.39 -1.49 -8.68
CA ALA A 477 -11.92 -2.41 -9.70
C ALA A 477 -11.29 -1.65 -10.89
N ALA A 478 -11.92 -0.56 -11.33
CA ALA A 478 -11.37 0.31 -12.37
C ALA A 478 -10.07 0.99 -11.93
N ILE A 479 -10.01 1.51 -10.69
CA ILE A 479 -8.78 2.08 -10.11
C ILE A 479 -7.67 1.01 -10.05
N ALA A 480 -7.97 -0.21 -9.57
CA ALA A 480 -7.00 -1.28 -9.43
C ALA A 480 -6.39 -1.69 -10.77
N VAL A 481 -7.22 -1.89 -11.81
CA VAL A 481 -6.75 -2.23 -13.15
C VAL A 481 -5.96 -1.07 -13.76
N ALA A 482 -6.42 0.17 -13.63
CA ALA A 482 -5.73 1.34 -14.16
C ALA A 482 -4.34 1.54 -13.52
N LEU A 483 -4.24 1.44 -12.19
CA LEU A 483 -2.96 1.48 -11.48
C LEU A 483 -2.08 0.27 -11.83
N GLY A 484 -2.70 -0.90 -12.06
CA GLY A 484 -2.03 -2.13 -12.51
C GLY A 484 -1.21 -1.95 -13.80
N VAL A 485 -1.64 -1.06 -14.70
CA VAL A 485 -0.91 -0.71 -15.94
C VAL A 485 0.47 -0.14 -15.66
N TRP A 486 0.63 0.72 -14.64
CA TRP A 486 1.94 1.28 -14.27
C TRP A 486 2.66 0.51 -13.18
N ALA A 487 1.89 -0.23 -12.38
CA ALA A 487 2.45 -1.12 -11.40
C ALA A 487 3.20 -2.26 -12.07
N CYS A 488 2.72 -2.75 -13.22
CA CYS A 488 3.35 -3.82 -13.97
C CYS A 488 4.44 -3.31 -14.92
N ASP A 489 5.64 -3.87 -14.82
CA ASP A 489 6.75 -3.71 -15.75
C ASP A 489 6.91 -5.03 -16.54
N PRO A 490 6.24 -5.19 -17.70
CA PRO A 490 6.21 -6.46 -18.42
C PRO A 490 7.59 -6.86 -18.98
N LEU A 491 8.50 -5.90 -19.11
CA LEU A 491 9.87 -6.11 -19.60
C LEU A 491 10.84 -6.53 -18.50
N ALA A 492 10.43 -6.51 -17.23
CA ALA A 492 11.26 -6.95 -16.13
C ALA A 492 11.53 -8.47 -16.22
N GLN A 493 12.82 -8.82 -16.18
CA GLN A 493 13.29 -10.22 -16.21
C GLN A 493 12.89 -11.01 -14.96
N ASP A 494 12.80 -10.35 -13.81
CA ASP A 494 12.33 -10.96 -12.56
C ASP A 494 10.81 -10.74 -12.42
N VAL A 495 10.06 -11.84 -12.31
CA VAL A 495 8.59 -11.84 -12.14
C VAL A 495 8.17 -10.99 -10.93
N ARG A 496 8.98 -10.94 -9.88
CA ARG A 496 8.68 -10.15 -8.66
C ARG A 496 8.93 -8.66 -8.83
N ALA A 497 9.86 -8.29 -9.72
CA ALA A 497 10.12 -6.90 -10.07
C ALA A 497 9.08 -6.36 -11.06
N ARG A 498 8.25 -7.23 -11.65
CA ARG A 498 7.15 -6.82 -12.52
C ARG A 498 6.16 -5.95 -11.76
N VAL A 499 5.83 -6.23 -10.49
CA VAL A 499 4.84 -5.44 -9.75
C VAL A 499 5.52 -4.44 -8.81
N ARG A 500 5.23 -3.15 -8.98
CA ARG A 500 5.74 -2.05 -8.14
C ARG A 500 4.86 -1.86 -6.90
N PRO A 501 5.35 -2.09 -5.67
CA PRO A 501 4.55 -2.01 -4.45
C PRO A 501 3.96 -0.63 -4.16
N THR A 502 4.62 0.45 -4.62
CA THR A 502 4.18 1.83 -4.39
C THR A 502 2.73 2.08 -4.84
N PHE A 503 2.32 1.48 -5.96
CA PHE A 503 0.96 1.64 -6.47
C PHE A 503 -0.07 0.83 -5.68
N ALA A 504 0.34 -0.29 -5.05
CA ALA A 504 -0.52 -1.02 -4.12
C ALA A 504 -0.79 -0.20 -2.85
N TYR A 505 0.23 0.50 -2.33
CA TYR A 505 0.04 1.45 -1.22
C TYR A 505 -0.85 2.63 -1.61
N ALA A 506 -0.70 3.17 -2.82
CA ALA A 506 -1.59 4.22 -3.32
C ALA A 506 -3.05 3.72 -3.40
N TYR A 507 -3.27 2.50 -3.89
CA TYR A 507 -4.58 1.87 -3.91
C TYR A 507 -5.18 1.70 -2.50
N LEU A 508 -4.38 1.23 -1.53
CA LEU A 508 -4.82 1.09 -0.13
C LEU A 508 -5.14 2.44 0.52
N LEU A 509 -4.37 3.49 0.23
CA LEU A 509 -4.65 4.85 0.69
C LEU A 509 -6.00 5.33 0.15
N LEU A 510 -6.26 5.19 -1.15
CA LEU A 510 -7.56 5.54 -1.75
C LEU A 510 -8.71 4.71 -1.14
N SER A 511 -8.47 3.42 -0.87
CA SER A 511 -9.45 2.52 -0.24
C SER A 511 -9.77 2.96 1.19
N SER A 512 -8.77 3.41 1.96
CA SER A 512 -8.99 3.98 3.29
C SER A 512 -9.79 5.29 3.25
N LEU A 513 -9.58 6.14 2.23
CA LEU A 513 -10.36 7.36 2.04
C LEU A 513 -11.84 7.05 1.74
N TYR A 514 -12.11 6.03 0.94
CA TYR A 514 -13.49 5.58 0.71
C TYR A 514 -14.10 4.97 1.96
N THR A 515 -13.33 4.19 2.73
CA THR A 515 -13.78 3.64 4.01
C THR A 515 -14.10 4.77 5.01
N PHE A 516 -13.30 5.83 5.05
CA PHE A 516 -13.61 7.03 5.82
C PHE A 516 -14.94 7.67 5.37
N ALA A 517 -15.17 7.76 4.05
CA ALA A 517 -16.43 8.29 3.50
C ALA A 517 -17.66 7.45 3.91
N LEU A 518 -17.53 6.12 4.00
CA LEU A 518 -18.61 5.25 4.47
C LEU A 518 -18.98 5.49 5.95
N ASN A 519 -18.01 5.92 6.76
CA ASN A 519 -18.15 6.09 8.20
C ASN A 519 -18.47 7.51 8.67
N THR A 520 -18.21 8.54 7.86
CA THR A 520 -18.51 9.93 8.26
C THR A 520 -20.01 10.17 8.41
N SER A 521 -20.42 10.93 9.44
CA SER A 521 -21.81 11.37 9.63
C SER A 521 -22.21 12.47 8.64
N ASP A 522 -21.25 13.20 8.10
CA ASP A 522 -21.50 14.33 7.21
C ASP A 522 -21.79 13.87 5.78
N TRP A 523 -23.05 13.98 5.36
CA TRP A 523 -23.51 13.53 4.04
C TRP A 523 -22.74 14.20 2.88
N HIS A 524 -22.35 15.47 3.05
CA HIS A 524 -21.67 16.24 2.03
C HIS A 524 -20.20 15.82 1.89
N VAL A 525 -19.49 15.60 3.01
CA VAL A 525 -18.12 15.05 3.00
C VAL A 525 -18.11 13.67 2.36
N ARG A 526 -19.12 12.84 2.67
CA ARG A 526 -19.32 11.53 2.05
C ARG A 526 -19.51 11.65 0.54
N LEU A 527 -20.44 12.50 0.08
CA LEU A 527 -20.71 12.72 -1.33
C LEU A 527 -19.45 13.18 -2.07
N THR A 528 -18.71 14.13 -1.50
CA THR A 528 -17.46 14.66 -2.05
C THR A 528 -16.42 13.56 -2.26
N ALA A 529 -16.15 12.76 -1.23
CA ALA A 529 -15.17 11.68 -1.32
C ALA A 529 -15.56 10.64 -2.39
N ILE A 530 -16.84 10.24 -2.44
CA ILE A 530 -17.35 9.29 -3.44
C ILE A 530 -17.20 9.87 -4.85
N MET A 531 -17.59 11.13 -5.07
CA MET A 531 -17.48 11.78 -6.38
C MET A 531 -16.02 11.93 -6.81
N LEU A 532 -15.14 12.43 -5.94
CA LEU A 532 -13.71 12.56 -6.26
C LEU A 532 -13.09 11.22 -6.64
N LEU A 533 -13.41 10.14 -5.92
CA LEU A 533 -12.88 8.80 -6.22
C LEU A 533 -13.47 8.19 -7.50
N ALA A 534 -14.76 8.40 -7.78
CA ALA A 534 -15.39 7.98 -9.02
C ALA A 534 -14.78 8.69 -10.25
N PHE A 535 -14.61 10.01 -10.17
CA PHE A 535 -13.94 10.77 -11.23
C PHE A 535 -12.45 10.42 -11.33
N LEU A 536 -11.78 10.13 -10.22
CA LEU A 536 -10.40 9.65 -10.23
C LEU A 536 -10.30 8.33 -10.99
N ALA A 537 -11.24 7.39 -10.80
CA ALA A 537 -11.26 6.14 -11.54
C ALA A 537 -11.32 6.36 -13.06
N LEU A 538 -12.21 7.25 -13.53
CA LEU A 538 -12.31 7.62 -14.94
C LEU A 538 -11.03 8.28 -15.47
N ALA A 539 -10.45 9.20 -14.69
CA ALA A 539 -9.25 9.91 -15.08
C ALA A 539 -8.00 9.02 -15.10
N LEU A 540 -7.88 8.10 -14.14
CA LEU A 540 -6.83 7.07 -14.13
C LEU A 540 -7.02 6.10 -15.30
N TRP A 541 -8.25 5.74 -15.65
CA TRP A 541 -8.55 4.91 -16.80
C TRP A 541 -8.09 5.55 -18.11
N GLN A 542 -8.39 6.84 -18.32
CA GLN A 542 -7.90 7.60 -19.47
C GLN A 542 -6.37 7.57 -19.55
N ARG A 543 -5.70 7.90 -18.44
CA ARG A 543 -4.23 7.92 -18.39
C ARG A 543 -3.64 6.52 -18.60
N ALA A 544 -4.30 5.47 -18.11
CA ALA A 544 -3.91 4.09 -18.34
C ALA A 544 -3.99 3.72 -19.83
N ARG A 545 -5.07 4.10 -20.52
CA ARG A 545 -5.22 3.91 -21.98
C ARG A 545 -4.12 4.60 -22.77
N ASP A 546 -3.72 5.81 -22.38
CA ASP A 546 -2.60 6.53 -23.01
C ASP A 546 -1.28 5.74 -22.91
N ALA A 547 -1.10 4.92 -21.87
CA ALA A 547 0.12 4.15 -21.64
C ALA A 547 0.13 2.78 -22.34
N LEU A 548 -1.03 2.21 -22.68
CA LEU A 548 -1.14 0.86 -23.24
C LEU A 548 -0.29 0.65 -24.50
N PRO A 549 -0.26 1.56 -25.49
CA PRO A 549 0.55 1.34 -26.71
C PRO A 549 2.05 1.21 -26.44
N TYR A 550 2.54 1.71 -25.31
CA TYR A 550 3.96 1.80 -24.98
C TYR A 550 4.44 0.70 -24.03
N LEU A 551 3.56 -0.19 -23.54
CA LEU A 551 3.94 -1.15 -22.48
C LEU A 551 5.04 -2.13 -22.91
N LEU A 552 5.05 -2.54 -24.17
CA LEU A 552 6.02 -3.49 -24.72
C LEU A 552 7.22 -2.82 -25.41
N ASP A 553 7.26 -1.48 -25.44
CA ASP A 553 8.35 -0.72 -26.06
C ASP A 553 9.32 -0.20 -24.98
N PRO A 554 10.56 -0.72 -24.92
CA PRO A 554 11.55 -0.24 -23.94
C PRO A 554 12.09 1.16 -24.23
N THR A 555 11.91 1.66 -25.46
CA THR A 555 12.50 2.91 -25.95
C THR A 555 11.51 4.05 -26.06
N ALA A 556 10.21 3.76 -26.11
CA ALA A 556 9.15 4.74 -26.17
C ALA A 556 8.38 4.85 -24.85
N SER A 557 7.80 6.03 -24.58
CA SER A 557 6.90 6.24 -23.45
C SER A 557 5.84 7.27 -23.83
N PRO A 558 4.65 7.24 -23.21
CA PRO A 558 3.62 8.23 -23.52
C PRO A 558 4.16 9.64 -23.25
N PRO A 559 3.86 10.62 -24.11
CA PRO A 559 4.34 11.97 -23.92
C PRO A 559 3.84 12.50 -22.57
N PRO A 560 4.71 13.09 -21.73
CA PRO A 560 4.31 13.61 -20.44
C PRO A 560 3.37 14.80 -20.66
N ARG A 561 2.13 14.68 -20.17
CA ARG A 561 1.10 15.72 -20.27
C ARG A 561 0.29 15.80 -18.98
N VAL A 562 -0.22 16.98 -18.67
CA VAL A 562 -1.19 17.16 -17.58
C VAL A 562 -2.48 16.40 -17.91
N SER A 563 -3.06 15.75 -16.91
CA SER A 563 -4.27 14.94 -17.01
C SER A 563 -5.28 15.32 -15.94
N ALA A 564 -6.55 14.96 -16.14
CA ALA A 564 -7.59 15.16 -15.12
C ALA A 564 -7.23 14.45 -13.81
N ALA A 565 -6.50 13.32 -13.89
CA ALA A 565 -6.06 12.57 -12.73
C ALA A 565 -5.11 13.38 -11.85
N ASP A 566 -4.24 14.22 -12.45
CA ASP A 566 -3.35 15.09 -11.69
C ASP A 566 -4.13 16.15 -10.92
N GLY A 567 -5.20 16.71 -11.51
CA GLY A 567 -6.10 17.65 -10.84
C GLY A 567 -6.89 17.03 -9.68
N ILE A 568 -7.43 15.82 -9.86
CA ILE A 568 -8.17 15.13 -8.80
C ILE A 568 -7.23 14.68 -7.67
N LEU A 569 -6.05 14.16 -8.00
CA LEU A 569 -5.04 13.82 -7.00
C LEU A 569 -4.54 15.07 -6.26
N ALA A 570 -4.38 16.20 -6.93
CA ALA A 570 -4.05 17.47 -6.30
C ALA A 570 -5.16 17.92 -5.34
N ALA A 571 -6.44 17.78 -5.71
CA ALA A 571 -7.57 18.08 -4.83
C ALA A 571 -7.59 17.15 -3.59
N ILE A 572 -7.45 15.84 -3.79
CA ILE A 572 -7.38 14.87 -2.68
C ILE A 572 -6.20 15.20 -1.75
N LEU A 573 -5.01 15.45 -2.30
CA LEU A 573 -3.83 15.81 -1.52
C LEU A 573 -4.02 17.13 -0.77
N PHE A 574 -4.66 18.12 -1.39
CA PHE A 574 -4.97 19.41 -0.78
C PHE A 574 -5.83 19.23 0.48
N PHE A 575 -6.90 18.45 0.42
CA PHE A 575 -7.75 18.17 1.59
C PHE A 575 -7.05 17.28 2.63
N LEU A 576 -6.30 16.26 2.20
CA LEU A 576 -5.54 15.41 3.12
C LEU A 576 -4.50 16.22 3.90
N LEU A 577 -3.77 17.12 3.25
CA LEU A 577 -2.78 17.97 3.91
C LEU A 577 -3.42 18.95 4.89
N GLN A 578 -4.59 19.52 4.56
CA GLN A 578 -5.32 20.36 5.51
C GLN A 578 -5.69 19.58 6.77
N MET A 579 -6.29 18.38 6.60
CA MET A 579 -6.65 17.52 7.74
C MET A 579 -5.42 17.12 8.58
N LEU A 580 -4.30 16.79 7.93
CA LEU A 580 -3.06 16.44 8.63
C LEU A 580 -2.47 17.64 9.39
N VAL A 581 -2.38 18.82 8.77
CA VAL A 581 -1.83 20.01 9.43
C VAL A 581 -2.72 20.44 10.58
N THR A 582 -4.03 20.56 10.37
CA THR A 582 -4.97 20.92 11.45
C THR A 582 -4.96 19.86 12.56
N GLY A 583 -4.93 18.57 12.21
CA GLY A 583 -4.86 17.48 13.19
C GLY A 583 -3.57 17.47 14.01
N THR A 584 -2.41 17.68 13.38
CA THR A 584 -1.12 17.76 14.10
C THR A 584 -1.05 18.96 15.03
N LEU A 585 -1.59 20.11 14.63
CA LEU A 585 -1.67 21.29 15.49
C LEU A 585 -2.63 21.05 16.67
N ALA A 586 -3.80 20.44 16.43
CA ALA A 586 -4.72 20.07 17.49
C ALA A 586 -4.07 19.10 18.51
N LEU A 587 -3.32 18.10 18.03
CA LEU A 587 -2.59 17.15 18.89
C LEU A 587 -1.46 17.81 19.70
N SER A 588 -0.95 18.96 19.25
CA SER A 588 0.03 19.76 20.00
C SER A 588 -0.58 20.62 21.11
N GLY A 589 -1.90 20.51 21.35
CA GLY A 589 -2.62 21.31 22.35
C GLY A 589 -3.03 22.69 21.86
N GLN A 590 -2.82 23.02 20.58
CA GLN A 590 -3.27 24.29 20.00
C GLN A 590 -4.78 24.22 19.69
N PRO A 591 -5.57 25.24 20.07
CA PRO A 591 -6.99 25.28 19.72
C PRO A 591 -7.17 25.41 18.21
N VAL A 592 -8.17 24.72 17.66
CA VAL A 592 -8.54 24.85 16.24
C VAL A 592 -9.25 26.19 16.04
N THR A 593 -8.46 27.21 15.71
CA THR A 593 -8.91 28.57 15.42
C THR A 593 -8.99 28.81 13.91
N LEU A 594 -9.65 29.90 13.51
CA LEU A 594 -9.68 30.34 12.12
C LEU A 594 -8.27 30.57 11.54
N SER A 595 -7.33 31.12 12.32
CA SER A 595 -5.94 31.29 11.88
C SER A 595 -5.26 29.96 11.58
N THR A 596 -5.54 28.93 12.37
CA THR A 596 -5.04 27.56 12.16
C THR A 596 -5.59 26.98 10.86
N ILE A 597 -6.89 27.17 10.59
CA ILE A 597 -7.53 26.72 9.34
C ILE A 597 -6.94 27.46 8.13
N THR A 598 -6.82 28.79 8.21
CA THR A 598 -6.22 29.60 7.14
C THR A 598 -4.78 29.20 6.86
N PHE A 599 -3.98 28.95 7.90
CA PHE A 599 -2.62 28.46 7.75
C PHE A 599 -2.58 27.08 7.09
N ALA A 600 -3.40 26.13 7.57
CA ALA A 600 -3.48 24.79 6.98
C ALA A 600 -3.88 24.83 5.50
N PHE A 601 -4.86 25.67 5.15
CA PHE A 601 -5.30 25.90 3.77
C PHE A 601 -4.16 26.44 2.90
N ALA A 602 -3.52 27.54 3.34
CA ALA A 602 -2.44 28.17 2.58
C ALA A 602 -1.22 27.26 2.42
N PHE A 603 -0.84 26.54 3.49
CA PHE A 603 0.26 25.58 3.48
C PHE A 603 -0.03 24.41 2.53
N ALA A 604 -1.22 23.79 2.64
CA ALA A 604 -1.62 22.69 1.77
C ALA A 604 -1.62 23.14 0.29
N GLY A 605 -2.17 24.33 0.00
CA GLY A 605 -2.19 24.89 -1.34
C GLY A 605 -0.80 25.15 -1.90
N ALA A 606 0.08 25.76 -1.11
CA ALA A 606 1.46 26.04 -1.49
C ALA A 606 2.26 24.75 -1.76
N VAL A 607 2.12 23.74 -0.90
CA VAL A 607 2.78 22.43 -1.06
C VAL A 607 2.27 21.73 -2.32
N VAL A 608 0.95 21.66 -2.53
CA VAL A 608 0.36 21.04 -3.73
C VAL A 608 0.81 21.76 -5.00
N TYR A 609 0.79 23.10 -5.01
CA TYR A 609 1.26 23.90 -6.13
C TYR A 609 2.74 23.65 -6.44
N ALA A 610 3.60 23.70 -5.42
CA ALA A 610 5.04 23.49 -5.56
C ALA A 610 5.36 22.07 -6.06
N LEU A 611 4.73 21.04 -5.49
CA LEU A 611 4.92 19.65 -5.90
C LEU A 611 4.42 19.42 -7.34
N ALA A 612 3.25 19.92 -7.69
CA ALA A 612 2.72 19.80 -9.05
C ALA A 612 3.66 20.46 -10.07
N ARG A 613 4.11 21.70 -9.81
CA ARG A 613 5.05 22.43 -10.67
C ARG A 613 6.39 21.73 -10.78
N LEU A 614 6.93 21.20 -9.68
CA LEU A 614 8.17 20.44 -9.65
C LEU A 614 8.05 19.16 -10.50
N LEU A 615 6.95 18.42 -10.35
CA LEU A 615 6.68 17.20 -11.13
C LEU A 615 6.51 17.49 -12.62
N TYR A 616 5.82 18.58 -12.98
CA TYR A 616 5.66 18.97 -14.38
C TYR A 616 6.97 19.41 -15.01
N TRP A 617 7.78 20.18 -14.29
CA TRP A 617 9.11 20.57 -14.75
C TRP A 617 10.05 19.38 -14.90
N HIS A 618 10.13 18.52 -13.88
CA HIS A 618 11.00 17.34 -13.89
C HIS A 618 10.65 16.36 -15.01
N ASN A 619 9.36 16.19 -15.30
CA ASN A 619 8.91 15.28 -16.36
C ASN A 619 8.83 15.95 -17.74
N GLY A 620 9.12 17.24 -17.88
CA GLY A 620 8.95 17.97 -19.15
C GLY A 620 7.50 17.93 -19.66
N ALA A 621 6.52 18.01 -18.75
CA ALA A 621 5.12 17.85 -19.10
C ALA A 621 4.64 18.98 -20.03
N SER A 622 3.84 18.62 -21.04
CA SER A 622 3.11 19.56 -21.88
C SER A 622 1.71 19.84 -21.31
N GLY A 623 1.11 20.97 -21.70
CA GLY A 623 -0.20 21.38 -21.18
C GLY A 623 -0.18 21.85 -19.72
N VAL A 624 0.98 22.29 -19.23
CA VAL A 624 1.11 22.84 -17.88
C VAL A 624 0.23 24.09 -17.73
N PRO A 625 -0.53 24.22 -16.62
CA PRO A 625 -1.35 25.41 -16.39
C PRO A 625 -0.50 26.67 -16.46
N ARG A 626 -0.90 27.59 -17.33
CA ARG A 626 -0.23 28.88 -17.52
C ARG A 626 -0.91 29.91 -16.65
N LEU A 627 -0.12 30.64 -15.86
CA LEU A 627 -0.63 31.79 -15.11
C LEU A 627 -1.18 32.84 -16.08
N TRP A 628 -0.40 33.19 -17.11
CA TRP A 628 -0.82 34.10 -18.17
C TRP A 628 -0.42 33.61 -19.57
N HIS A 629 -1.02 34.22 -20.59
CA HIS A 629 -0.74 33.96 -22.00
C HIS A 629 -0.43 35.27 -22.73
N GLY A 630 0.65 35.30 -23.53
CA GLY A 630 1.05 36.48 -24.30
C GLY A 630 1.80 37.54 -23.47
N PRO A 631 2.01 38.75 -24.03
CA PRO A 631 2.58 39.89 -23.32
C PRO A 631 1.77 40.23 -22.07
N TRP A 632 2.45 40.71 -21.02
CA TRP A 632 1.81 40.99 -19.73
C TRP A 632 0.62 41.95 -19.84
N SER A 633 0.70 42.97 -20.71
CA SER A 633 -0.38 43.93 -20.94
C SER A 633 -1.64 43.28 -21.53
N GLU A 634 -1.50 42.38 -22.51
CA GLU A 634 -2.61 41.64 -23.12
C GLU A 634 -3.20 40.63 -22.14
N ALA A 635 -2.34 39.91 -21.42
CA ALA A 635 -2.77 38.99 -20.37
C ALA A 635 -3.61 39.70 -19.30
N TRP A 636 -3.16 40.87 -18.84
CA TRP A 636 -3.85 41.65 -17.82
C TRP A 636 -5.16 42.25 -18.35
N ARG A 637 -5.18 42.76 -19.59
CA ARG A 637 -6.43 43.23 -20.24
C ARG A 637 -7.43 42.10 -20.43
N SER A 638 -6.98 40.91 -20.83
CA SER A 638 -7.82 39.72 -20.97
C SER A 638 -8.34 39.24 -19.61
N ALA A 639 -7.50 39.28 -18.57
CA ALA A 639 -7.89 38.95 -17.20
C ALA A 639 -8.92 39.92 -16.66
N LEU A 640 -8.72 41.24 -16.81
CA LEU A 640 -9.71 42.25 -16.43
C LEU A 640 -11.00 42.10 -17.23
N GLY A 641 -10.92 41.93 -18.56
CA GLY A 641 -12.08 41.80 -19.42
C GLY A 641 -12.93 40.57 -19.10
N TRP A 642 -12.36 39.36 -19.25
CA TRP A 642 -13.08 38.12 -18.99
C TRP A 642 -13.33 37.86 -17.51
N GLY A 643 -12.40 38.25 -16.63
CA GLY A 643 -12.52 38.09 -15.19
C GLY A 643 -13.62 38.97 -14.60
N ALA A 644 -13.67 40.26 -14.93
CA ALA A 644 -14.75 41.13 -14.47
C ALA A 644 -16.10 40.74 -15.11
N LEU A 645 -16.12 40.45 -16.41
CA LEU A 645 -17.34 40.04 -17.12
C LEU A 645 -17.95 38.77 -16.51
N MET A 646 -17.13 37.79 -16.12
CA MET A 646 -17.60 36.54 -15.50
C MET A 646 -17.81 36.67 -13.98
N ALA A 647 -17.23 37.67 -13.33
CA ALA A 647 -17.55 37.99 -11.93
C ALA A 647 -18.99 38.49 -11.77
N CYS A 648 -19.51 39.27 -12.73
CA CYS A 648 -20.87 39.82 -12.68
C CYS A 648 -21.97 38.74 -12.52
N PRO A 649 -22.09 37.72 -13.40
CA PRO A 649 -23.11 36.68 -13.24
C PRO A 649 -22.87 35.81 -12.00
N ALA A 650 -21.61 35.56 -11.62
CA ALA A 650 -21.30 34.82 -10.39
C ALA A 650 -21.76 35.58 -9.13
N LEU A 651 -21.45 36.88 -9.05
CA LEU A 651 -21.88 37.76 -7.96
C LEU A 651 -23.40 37.90 -7.92
N ALA A 652 -24.04 38.12 -9.07
CA ALA A 652 -25.50 38.21 -9.14
C ALA A 652 -26.17 36.94 -8.60
N ALA A 653 -25.67 35.75 -8.97
CA ALA A 653 -26.17 34.49 -8.45
C ALA A 653 -25.91 34.31 -6.94
N GLY A 654 -24.72 34.69 -6.46
CA GLY A 654 -24.38 34.65 -5.03
C GLY A 654 -25.24 35.58 -4.18
N LEU A 655 -25.47 36.81 -4.65
CA LEU A 655 -26.32 37.81 -3.99
C LEU A 655 -27.79 37.40 -4.00
N LEU A 656 -28.29 36.87 -5.13
CA LEU A 656 -29.63 36.32 -5.23
C LEU A 656 -29.81 35.17 -4.22
N TRP A 657 -28.86 34.25 -4.17
CA TRP A 657 -28.88 33.13 -3.23
C TRP A 657 -28.89 33.62 -1.78
N MET A 658 -28.00 34.56 -1.43
CA MET A 658 -28.02 35.19 -0.12
C MET A 658 -29.36 35.84 0.19
N ALA A 659 -29.93 36.63 -0.73
CA ALA A 659 -31.24 37.24 -0.54
C ALA A 659 -32.34 36.20 -0.29
N THR A 660 -32.31 35.07 -1.00
CA THR A 660 -33.24 33.96 -0.75
C THR A 660 -33.06 33.33 0.63
N LEU A 661 -31.82 33.13 1.09
CA LEU A 661 -31.54 32.62 2.44
C LEU A 661 -32.00 33.61 3.53
N ARG A 662 -31.77 34.92 3.32
CA ARG A 662 -32.26 35.99 4.21
C ARG A 662 -33.78 35.96 4.32
N HIS A 663 -34.47 35.85 3.19
CA HIS A 663 -35.93 35.77 3.13
C HIS A 663 -36.48 34.52 3.84
N GLN A 664 -35.75 33.40 3.80
CA GLN A 664 -36.12 32.16 4.49
C GLN A 664 -35.75 32.15 5.98
N GLY A 665 -35.17 33.24 6.51
CA GLY A 665 -34.71 33.30 7.91
C GLY A 665 -33.44 32.49 8.19
N ILE A 666 -32.76 31.98 7.15
CA ILE A 666 -31.52 31.19 7.25
C ILE A 666 -30.35 32.17 7.11
N MET A 667 -30.06 32.90 8.18
CA MET A 667 -28.97 33.88 8.20
C MET A 667 -27.66 33.25 8.71
N PRO A 668 -26.61 33.14 7.89
CA PRO A 668 -25.28 32.89 8.44
C PRO A 668 -24.85 34.10 9.29
N ASN A 669 -24.31 33.82 10.48
CA ASN A 669 -23.78 34.88 11.35
C ASN A 669 -22.67 35.64 10.63
N ALA A 670 -22.74 36.98 10.65
CA ALA A 670 -21.66 37.82 10.16
C ALA A 670 -20.36 37.47 10.93
N PRO A 671 -19.22 37.25 10.24
CA PRO A 671 -17.97 37.01 10.93
C PRO A 671 -17.61 38.24 11.76
N PRO A 672 -17.09 38.08 13.00
CA PRO A 672 -16.59 39.23 13.75
C PRO A 672 -15.47 39.93 12.97
N LEU A 673 -15.32 41.25 13.12
CA LEU A 673 -14.32 42.03 12.36
C LEU A 673 -12.90 41.47 12.54
N ALA A 674 -12.58 40.95 13.74
CA ALA A 674 -11.30 40.30 14.02
C ALA A 674 -11.05 39.04 13.14
N ALA A 675 -12.10 38.33 12.73
CA ALA A 675 -11.99 37.19 11.82
C ALA A 675 -11.65 37.61 10.38
N MET A 676 -11.99 38.83 9.97
CA MET A 676 -11.72 39.33 8.61
C MET A 676 -10.23 39.41 8.30
N VAL A 677 -9.38 39.63 9.30
CA VAL A 677 -7.92 39.61 9.17
C VAL A 677 -7.40 38.29 8.60
N TRP A 678 -8.09 37.19 8.87
CA TRP A 678 -7.76 35.86 8.36
C TRP A 678 -8.64 35.43 7.17
N LEU A 679 -9.94 35.71 7.23
CA LEU A 679 -10.90 35.33 6.17
C LEU A 679 -10.66 36.04 4.84
N ALA A 680 -10.36 37.34 4.86
CA ALA A 680 -10.16 38.12 3.64
C ALA A 680 -8.94 37.65 2.82
N PRO A 681 -7.71 37.53 3.37
CA PRO A 681 -6.58 37.03 2.61
C PRO A 681 -6.74 35.57 2.20
N MET A 682 -7.37 34.74 3.03
CA MET A 682 -7.68 33.35 2.68
C MET A 682 -8.61 33.28 1.46
N SER A 683 -9.75 33.99 1.51
CA SER A 683 -10.82 33.86 0.52
C SER A 683 -10.55 34.67 -0.75
N VAL A 684 -9.88 35.82 -0.66
CA VAL A 684 -9.67 36.71 -1.82
C VAL A 684 -8.33 36.44 -2.52
N LEU A 685 -7.34 35.87 -1.82
CA LEU A 685 -6.02 35.62 -2.39
C LEU A 685 -5.69 34.12 -2.46
N ALA A 686 -5.65 33.43 -1.31
CA ALA A 686 -5.18 32.06 -1.26
C ALA A 686 -6.13 31.09 -2.00
N ALA A 687 -7.43 31.20 -1.78
CA ALA A 687 -8.42 30.33 -2.42
C ALA A 687 -8.43 30.49 -3.95
N PRO A 688 -8.55 31.71 -4.52
CA PRO A 688 -8.47 31.88 -5.97
C PRO A 688 -7.15 31.37 -6.55
N LEU A 689 -6.01 31.59 -5.88
CA LEU A 689 -4.72 31.13 -6.37
C LEU A 689 -4.63 29.60 -6.44
N PHE A 690 -4.95 28.91 -5.35
CA PHE A 690 -4.74 27.47 -5.24
C PHE A 690 -5.88 26.68 -5.87
N GLU A 691 -7.13 27.09 -5.65
CA GLU A 691 -8.29 26.39 -6.19
C GLU A 691 -8.36 26.54 -7.71
N GLU A 692 -8.13 27.73 -8.28
CA GLU A 692 -8.16 27.86 -9.74
C GLU A 692 -6.99 27.12 -10.41
N PHE A 693 -5.84 27.00 -9.74
CA PHE A 693 -4.77 26.14 -10.22
C PHE A 693 -5.18 24.65 -10.25
N ILE A 694 -5.84 24.16 -9.21
CA ILE A 694 -6.30 22.76 -9.11
C ILE A 694 -7.46 22.49 -10.09
N PHE A 695 -8.54 23.27 -9.98
CA PHE A 695 -9.78 23.01 -10.69
C PHE A 695 -9.75 23.48 -12.15
N ARG A 696 -9.16 24.65 -12.45
CA ARG A 696 -9.20 25.22 -13.82
C ARG A 696 -7.94 24.90 -14.59
N GLY A 697 -6.79 24.97 -13.91
CA GLY A 697 -5.51 24.59 -14.46
C GLY A 697 -5.44 23.10 -14.77
N GLN A 698 -5.57 22.26 -13.75
CA GLN A 698 -5.29 20.83 -13.87
C GLN A 698 -6.53 20.01 -14.24
N LEU A 699 -7.61 20.12 -13.46
CA LEU A 699 -8.80 19.29 -13.64
C LEU A 699 -9.55 19.62 -14.94
N PHE A 700 -9.96 20.88 -15.14
CA PHE A 700 -10.64 21.31 -16.36
C PHE A 700 -9.76 21.13 -17.60
N GLY A 701 -8.51 21.62 -17.57
CA GLY A 701 -7.56 21.43 -18.66
C GLY A 701 -7.33 19.94 -19.01
N GLY A 702 -7.30 19.08 -17.99
CA GLY A 702 -7.23 17.63 -18.15
C GLY A 702 -8.49 17.03 -18.78
N MET A 703 -9.69 17.44 -18.34
CA MET A 703 -10.96 16.95 -18.89
C MET A 703 -11.20 17.40 -20.34
N ARG A 704 -10.68 18.55 -20.76
CA ARG A 704 -10.76 19.03 -22.15
C ARG A 704 -10.08 18.11 -23.17
N ARG A 705 -9.29 17.13 -22.71
CA ARG A 705 -8.69 16.09 -23.56
C ARG A 705 -9.68 15.02 -24.01
N SER A 706 -10.73 14.76 -23.22
CA SER A 706 -11.70 13.68 -23.46
C SER A 706 -13.12 14.19 -23.65
N LEU A 707 -13.42 15.38 -23.12
CA LEU A 707 -14.73 16.02 -23.19
C LEU A 707 -14.64 17.29 -24.02
N SER A 708 -15.71 17.63 -24.74
CA SER A 708 -15.88 18.95 -25.35
C SER A 708 -16.01 20.05 -24.27
N ALA A 709 -16.00 21.32 -24.68
CA ALA A 709 -15.89 22.45 -23.74
C ALA A 709 -17.01 22.47 -22.68
N MET A 710 -18.27 22.36 -23.10
CA MET A 710 -19.41 22.48 -22.18
C MET A 710 -19.50 21.36 -21.14
N PRO A 711 -19.39 20.06 -21.49
CA PRO A 711 -19.35 18.99 -20.49
C PRO A 711 -18.15 19.11 -19.55
N ALA A 712 -16.99 19.56 -20.02
CA ALA A 712 -15.83 19.79 -19.16
C ALA A 712 -16.04 20.96 -18.19
N ILE A 713 -16.68 22.05 -18.64
CA ILE A 713 -17.07 23.20 -17.80
C ILE A 713 -18.05 22.74 -16.72
N ALA A 714 -19.12 22.03 -17.10
CA ALA A 714 -20.13 21.55 -16.17
C ALA A 714 -19.55 20.55 -15.15
N ALA A 715 -18.73 19.59 -15.60
CA ALA A 715 -18.11 18.60 -14.72
C ALA A 715 -17.09 19.22 -13.75
N SER A 716 -16.27 20.18 -14.19
CA SER A 716 -15.31 20.86 -13.31
C SER A 716 -16.03 21.74 -12.29
N ALA A 717 -17.10 22.44 -12.70
CA ALA A 717 -17.93 23.24 -11.82
C ALA A 717 -18.66 22.38 -10.77
N ALA A 718 -19.18 21.21 -11.16
CA ALA A 718 -19.86 20.29 -10.24
C ALA A 718 -18.89 19.72 -9.19
N LEU A 719 -17.69 19.30 -9.61
CA LEU A 719 -16.65 18.85 -8.68
C LEU A 719 -16.14 19.97 -7.78
N PHE A 720 -16.10 21.21 -8.28
CA PHE A 720 -15.76 22.37 -7.48
C PHE A 720 -16.86 22.69 -6.46
N ALA A 721 -18.13 22.61 -6.83
CA ALA A 721 -19.24 22.87 -5.94
C ALA A 721 -19.33 21.83 -4.80
N VAL A 722 -19.20 20.53 -5.12
CA VAL A 722 -19.44 19.47 -4.13
C VAL A 722 -18.43 19.51 -2.97
N VAL A 723 -17.19 19.96 -3.20
CA VAL A 723 -16.18 20.07 -2.15
C VAL A 723 -16.45 21.19 -1.14
N HIS A 724 -17.47 22.03 -1.38
CA HIS A 724 -17.84 23.14 -0.49
C HIS A 724 -19.00 22.76 0.45
N PRO A 725 -19.21 23.52 1.55
CA PRO A 725 -20.34 23.31 2.44
C PRO A 725 -21.68 23.36 1.69
N PRO A 726 -22.72 22.60 2.11
CA PRO A 726 -24.00 22.49 1.40
C PRO A 726 -24.63 23.82 0.99
N LEU A 727 -24.65 24.80 1.89
CA LEU A 727 -25.24 26.13 1.63
C LEU A 727 -24.49 26.92 0.56
N ALA A 728 -23.22 26.61 0.31
CA ALA A 728 -22.39 27.28 -0.70
C ALA A 728 -22.41 26.54 -2.05
N MET A 729 -22.86 25.28 -2.13
CA MET A 729 -22.76 24.47 -3.35
C MET A 729 -23.42 25.12 -4.57
N ALA A 730 -24.64 25.62 -4.42
CA ALA A 730 -25.40 26.22 -5.53
C ALA A 730 -24.72 27.49 -6.11
N PRO A 731 -24.39 28.53 -5.33
CA PRO A 731 -23.72 29.71 -5.88
C PRO A 731 -22.28 29.40 -6.32
N VAL A 732 -21.56 28.50 -5.64
CA VAL A 732 -20.21 28.07 -6.03
C VAL A 732 -20.22 27.26 -7.33
N PHE A 733 -21.29 26.52 -7.63
CA PHE A 733 -21.46 25.89 -8.94
C PHE A 733 -21.52 26.93 -10.06
N VAL A 734 -22.29 28.01 -9.88
CA VAL A 734 -22.38 29.10 -10.86
C VAL A 734 -21.05 29.82 -11.00
N LEU A 735 -20.38 30.15 -9.88
CA LEU A 735 -19.01 30.66 -9.90
C LEU A 735 -18.11 29.71 -10.71
N GLY A 736 -18.25 28.41 -10.49
CA GLY A 736 -17.42 27.41 -11.12
C GLY A 736 -17.62 27.30 -12.64
N LEU A 737 -18.84 27.52 -13.13
CA LEU A 737 -19.15 27.66 -14.55
C LEU A 737 -18.49 28.92 -15.13
N CYS A 738 -18.59 30.04 -14.41
CA CYS A 738 -18.06 31.34 -14.80
C CYS A 738 -16.52 31.31 -14.90
N THR A 739 -15.83 30.76 -13.90
CA THR A 739 -14.37 30.64 -13.89
C THR A 739 -13.88 29.65 -14.95
N ALA A 740 -14.55 28.52 -15.15
CA ALA A 740 -14.20 27.58 -16.22
C ALA A 740 -14.38 28.20 -17.62
N TYR A 741 -15.45 28.98 -17.83
CA TYR A 741 -15.65 29.71 -19.09
C TYR A 741 -14.61 30.83 -19.29
N ALA A 742 -14.27 31.58 -18.24
CA ALA A 742 -13.21 32.58 -18.27
C ALA A 742 -11.85 31.95 -18.64
N ALA A 743 -11.53 30.79 -18.08
CA ALA A 743 -10.31 30.03 -18.40
C ALA A 743 -10.31 29.56 -19.86
N GLU A 744 -11.44 29.04 -20.37
CA GLU A 744 -11.58 28.57 -21.75
C GLU A 744 -11.40 29.72 -22.76
N ARG A 745 -11.91 30.92 -22.47
CA ARG A 745 -11.82 32.09 -23.36
C ARG A 745 -10.45 32.77 -23.30
N SER A 746 -9.92 32.99 -22.11
CA SER A 746 -8.66 33.74 -21.91
C SER A 746 -7.41 32.91 -22.12
N LYS A 747 -7.52 31.56 -22.07
CA LYS A 747 -6.38 30.61 -22.05
C LYS A 747 -5.34 30.93 -20.96
N SER A 748 -5.80 31.55 -19.87
CA SER A 748 -5.01 32.10 -18.77
C SER A 748 -5.69 31.77 -17.44
N LEU A 749 -4.90 31.57 -16.37
CA LEU A 749 -5.45 31.42 -15.02
C LEU A 749 -5.72 32.76 -14.32
N LEU A 750 -5.15 33.87 -14.80
CA LEU A 750 -5.43 35.19 -14.21
C LEU A 750 -6.91 35.58 -14.30
N ALA A 751 -7.58 35.29 -15.41
CA ALA A 751 -9.00 35.62 -15.59
C ALA A 751 -9.92 34.88 -14.59
N PRO A 752 -9.85 33.54 -14.45
CA PRO A 752 -10.64 32.84 -13.44
C PRO A 752 -10.23 33.21 -12.01
N MET A 753 -8.94 33.43 -11.72
CA MET A 753 -8.48 33.91 -10.40
C MET A 753 -9.11 35.25 -10.04
N LEU A 754 -9.16 36.19 -10.99
CA LEU A 754 -9.79 37.49 -10.76
C LEU A 754 -11.31 37.35 -10.57
N ALA A 755 -11.99 36.57 -11.42
CA ALA A 755 -13.43 36.35 -11.28
C ALA A 755 -13.79 35.76 -9.91
N HIS A 756 -13.01 34.78 -9.45
CA HIS A 756 -13.17 34.14 -8.15
C HIS A 756 -12.85 35.11 -7.00
N ALA A 757 -11.77 35.88 -7.08
CA ALA A 757 -11.42 36.88 -6.07
C ALA A 757 -12.49 37.97 -5.94
N LEU A 758 -13.02 38.48 -7.06
CA LEU A 758 -14.11 39.47 -7.07
C LEU A 758 -15.40 38.91 -6.49
N TYR A 759 -15.75 37.66 -6.83
CA TYR A 759 -16.88 36.97 -6.22
C TYR A 759 -16.73 36.86 -4.70
N ASN A 760 -15.60 36.35 -4.21
CA ASN A 760 -15.37 36.19 -2.77
C ASN A 760 -15.34 37.54 -2.05
N ALA A 761 -14.73 38.57 -2.64
CA ALA A 761 -14.71 39.91 -2.07
C ALA A 761 -16.12 40.51 -1.95
N GLY A 762 -16.96 40.37 -2.99
CA GLY A 762 -18.35 40.85 -2.95
C GLY A 762 -19.21 40.09 -1.94
N MET A 763 -19.03 38.78 -1.80
CA MET A 763 -19.73 37.97 -0.80
C MET A 763 -19.31 38.33 0.63
N LEU A 764 -18.02 38.57 0.87
CA LEU A 764 -17.52 39.05 2.16
C LEU A 764 -18.01 40.46 2.50
N ALA A 765 -18.10 41.35 1.53
CA ALA A 765 -18.58 42.72 1.75
C ALA A 765 -20.08 42.79 2.08
N MET A 766 -20.85 41.77 1.71
CA MET A 766 -22.29 41.69 1.94
C MET A 766 -22.66 41.03 3.28
N GLN A 767 -21.73 40.27 3.88
CA GLN A 767 -21.85 39.68 5.22
C GLN A 767 -21.46 40.71 6.28
#